data_AF-A0A3M6TI18-F1
#
_entry.id   AF-A0A3M6TI18-F1
#
_cell.length_a   1.000
_cell.length_b   1.000
_cell.length_c   1.000
_cell.angle_alpha   90.00
_cell.angle_beta   90.00
_cell.angle_gamma   90.00
#
_symmetry.space_group_name_H-M   'P 1'
#
loop_
_entity.id
_entity.type
_entity.pdbx_description
1 polymer ?
#
loop_
_entity_poly.entity_id
_entity_poly.type
_entity_poly.pdbx_seq_one_letter_code
_entity_poly.pdbx_strand_id
1 'polypeptide(L)'
;MESSTLPKQIRETKVLVLYTGGTIGMKKTDGGYQPKSGHLQTQIKRLPMLYDEDYTKIEPKGSLKSFSCDNAASTSQLEELAMPISAHGVRVLYYIKEYFPLKDSSNMTIGDWVEIALDIKDNYSRYDGFVVIHGTDTMAYSVSALSFMLENLGKSVIFTGSQVPIYEQRNDGRDNLLGALVIAGHYIIPEVTLFFAGYLYRGNHSTKVSAGSFDAFASPNLPPLVTMKVNIEVQWDAIFRSNSVNKFTVCSNMNPNIGLLRLFPGITSETVQAFLKPPMLGVVLQTYGCGNAPNNREDIISEIKKATRRGVLIVNCTQCLHGPVVDQYATGKGADVNATTDYDGRTPLHIACVEGNTEAVEFLLAKGAITQVRDRFKCSPLDDAIKFRHKEIVKTLRKAGAQLMKSSMETAVELCRLAAKNRVDDLLVWQFAGADFNASDYDKRTPLHVAVCRNNVETVAFLLEHGVNPYLRDVFGSTPMDNAKSYELHNIIDMLDGYCGLKKFNKISTSSKKSLKTLPECGENDGIVVTTGGSEKCAVPSSTKHLPSTTAGKQTMQSTSSSDAADGDVALNRRSFHAQLSRSFFQSRSSSSSSVDGGSSSPSKSRLGTVPVEDPITHENVVNSKVLLLYTGGALGWKVDPNLEGFHLDKKHVLKELKKLPMMHDVEYVDYILSNVLDDIPEEGIGSDTIVMPVSKYGKRVFVDVLEMKESHVVVHSKDQDIHDWINIALQIKECYEKYHGFVILHGTDTMAYLASALSFMFENLGKSYALSDHLNDGRQNLLGALMIAGHYVIPEVTLFFHGKLYRGNRALKVDARRFGAFDSPNCPPLATVEAGIEVEWEELFYENQARKFEIHTKMSSSIGVLRIFPGITQEAVHAFLEPPIEGVVLETYGSGNGPDSRKELLEEIRAAAKRGVIIVNCTQCLYGHVVDSYATGRFSLRDNELIDAVASHFKVGSTEEVRFIKQALFPVLMCHAAGRGDIDAMEDLRQQGGLLSAATSHDGRTPIHVACLEGQLQVIRYLLEKGASPHVFDNHGQTPLHDAIRSNNEEAILLLREFGAHLGPTTVNTALEICSLAADDKVDRLRAWHLAGVDFNVGDYDRRTALHVAVCRNNVNTVKFLLECGVDLNSRDLYGFTPLKNAEIFENREMMKLLQSAAEKTNDAVDQ
;
A
#
# COMPACT_ATOMS: atom_id res chain seq x y z
N MET A 1 -18.32 22.42 42.02
CA MET A 1 -17.26 23.21 42.68
C MET A 1 -16.45 23.87 41.59
N GLU A 2 -16.73 25.15 41.33
CA GLU A 2 -15.88 26.01 40.51
C GLU A 2 -14.56 26.20 41.25
N SER A 3 -13.44 25.73 40.67
CA SER A 3 -12.11 26.13 41.10
C SER A 3 -11.50 27.02 40.01
N SER A 4 -11.35 28.30 40.36
CA SER A 4 -10.42 29.28 39.82
C SER A 4 -9.29 28.70 38.96
N THR A 5 -9.19 29.11 37.70
CA THR A 5 -7.95 28.95 36.92
C THR A 5 -7.37 30.33 36.60
N LEU A 6 -6.20 30.58 37.16
CA LEU A 6 -5.25 31.60 36.72
C LEU A 6 -5.08 31.53 35.19
N PRO A 7 -4.74 32.64 34.49
CA PRO A 7 -4.49 32.61 33.06
C PRO A 7 -3.42 31.56 32.74
N LYS A 8 -3.77 30.54 31.94
CA LYS A 8 -2.81 29.53 31.46
C LYS A 8 -1.63 30.27 30.82
N GLN A 9 -0.45 30.14 31.42
CA GLN A 9 0.78 30.70 30.87
C GLN A 9 0.99 30.13 29.46
N ILE A 10 1.00 31.01 28.45
CA ILE A 10 1.21 30.62 27.06
C ILE A 10 2.65 30.08 26.94
N ARG A 11 2.80 28.85 26.45
CA ARG A 11 4.10 28.22 26.24
C ARG A 11 4.57 28.47 24.81
N GLU A 12 5.77 28.98 24.64
CA GLU A 12 6.38 29.13 23.31
C GLU A 12 7.31 27.95 23.00
N THR A 13 7.31 27.49 21.76
CA THR A 13 8.25 26.48 21.25
C THR A 13 8.88 26.97 19.94
N LYS A 14 10.14 26.62 19.72
CA LYS A 14 10.93 27.11 18.57
C LYS A 14 11.21 25.99 17.59
N VAL A 15 10.80 26.15 16.32
CA VAL A 15 11.01 25.16 15.26
C VAL A 15 11.89 25.75 14.16
N LEU A 16 12.93 25.02 13.74
CA LEU A 16 13.70 25.40 12.54
C LEU A 16 13.10 24.70 11.32
N VAL A 17 12.79 25.49 10.29
CA VAL A 17 12.34 25.00 8.99
C VAL A 17 13.49 25.07 8.01
N LEU A 18 13.97 23.93 7.52
CA LEU A 18 14.96 23.84 6.45
C LEU A 18 14.21 23.72 5.12
N TYR A 19 14.28 24.74 4.28
CA TYR A 19 13.60 24.76 2.99
C TYR A 19 14.60 24.43 1.87
N THR A 20 14.60 23.16 1.45
CA THR A 20 15.53 22.65 0.43
C THR A 20 15.00 22.80 -0.99
N GLY A 21 13.66 22.86 -1.13
CA GLY A 21 12.96 23.03 -2.40
C GLY A 21 11.65 22.25 -2.45
N GLY A 22 11.29 21.77 -3.63
CA GLY A 22 10.03 21.06 -3.86
C GLY A 22 8.84 21.95 -4.23
N THR A 23 7.78 21.31 -4.72
CA THR A 23 6.61 21.94 -5.35
C THR A 23 5.91 22.97 -4.47
N ILE A 24 5.91 22.77 -3.15
CA ILE A 24 5.26 23.65 -2.17
C ILE A 24 5.59 25.14 -2.29
N GLY A 25 6.82 25.48 -2.68
CA GLY A 25 7.25 26.87 -2.92
C GLY A 25 7.63 27.18 -4.36
N MET A 26 7.36 26.27 -5.31
CA MET A 26 7.61 26.51 -6.73
C MET A 26 6.62 27.52 -7.30
N LYS A 27 7.11 28.41 -8.18
CA LYS A 27 6.29 29.35 -8.94
C LYS A 27 6.00 28.79 -10.33
N LYS A 28 4.77 28.95 -10.83
CA LYS A 28 4.44 28.66 -12.24
C LYS A 28 5.20 29.63 -13.16
N THR A 29 5.91 29.07 -14.15
CA THR A 29 6.63 29.79 -15.21
C THR A 29 6.23 29.23 -16.58
N ASP A 30 6.63 29.89 -17.67
CA ASP A 30 6.42 29.41 -19.04
C ASP A 30 7.08 28.04 -19.29
N GLY A 31 8.06 27.67 -18.46
CA GLY A 31 8.76 26.38 -18.49
C GLY A 31 8.21 25.32 -17.53
N GLY A 32 7.06 25.53 -16.90
CA GLY A 32 6.51 24.68 -15.83
C GLY A 32 6.77 25.26 -14.43
N TYR A 33 6.54 24.46 -13.39
CA TYR A 33 6.82 24.88 -12.00
C TYR A 33 8.32 24.88 -11.71
N GLN A 34 8.83 25.99 -11.17
CA GLN A 34 10.25 26.15 -10.83
C GLN A 34 10.45 26.78 -9.44
N PRO A 35 11.48 26.37 -8.67
CA PRO A 35 11.79 26.99 -7.39
C PRO A 35 12.16 28.48 -7.56
N LYS A 36 11.62 29.35 -6.69
CA LYS A 36 11.97 30.77 -6.66
C LYS A 36 12.34 31.21 -5.26
N SER A 37 13.55 31.73 -5.10
CA SER A 37 14.05 32.18 -3.81
C SER A 37 13.19 33.29 -3.17
N GLY A 38 12.97 33.21 -1.86
CA GLY A 38 12.17 34.14 -1.05
C GLY A 38 10.66 34.11 -1.33
N HIS A 39 10.21 33.30 -2.30
CA HIS A 39 8.80 33.28 -2.71
C HIS A 39 7.92 32.64 -1.64
N LEU A 40 8.33 31.50 -1.09
CA LEU A 40 7.57 30.74 -0.09
C LEU A 40 7.28 31.58 1.16
N GLN A 41 8.30 32.22 1.73
CA GLN A 41 8.17 33.05 2.93
C GLN A 41 7.21 34.23 2.73
N THR A 42 7.24 34.85 1.54
CA THR A 42 6.30 35.91 1.17
C THR A 42 4.86 35.42 1.12
N GLN A 43 4.63 34.20 0.62
CA GLN A 43 3.28 33.62 0.57
C GLN A 43 2.79 33.19 1.96
N ILE A 44 3.67 32.64 2.80
CA ILE A 44 3.33 32.22 4.17
C ILE A 44 2.80 33.39 5.02
N LYS A 45 3.38 34.59 4.90
CA LYS A 45 2.91 35.78 5.63
C LYS A 45 1.48 36.20 5.30
N ARG A 46 0.94 35.73 4.17
CA ARG A 46 -0.45 35.99 3.76
C ARG A 46 -1.44 34.96 4.32
N LEU A 47 -0.96 33.95 5.03
CA LEU A 47 -1.76 32.84 5.54
C LEU A 47 -1.93 32.96 7.06
N PRO A 48 -3.10 33.41 7.56
CA PRO A 48 -3.31 33.65 9.00
C PRO A 48 -3.11 32.42 9.88
N MET A 49 -3.33 31.21 9.34
CA MET A 49 -3.12 29.95 10.05
C MET A 49 -1.63 29.62 10.30
N LEU A 50 -0.72 30.23 9.52
CA LEU A 50 0.73 30.06 9.66
C LEU A 50 1.41 31.32 10.19
N TYR A 51 0.77 32.49 10.11
CA TYR A 51 1.35 33.77 10.48
C TYR A 51 0.36 34.65 11.25
N ASP A 52 0.69 34.91 12.51
CA ASP A 52 0.00 35.86 13.41
C ASP A 52 0.66 37.24 13.31
N GLU A 53 0.08 38.08 12.45
CA GLU A 53 0.59 39.42 12.18
C GLU A 53 0.53 40.32 13.44
N ASP A 54 -0.51 40.19 14.25
CA ASP A 54 -0.70 41.02 15.44
C ASP A 54 0.37 40.74 16.49
N TYR A 55 0.73 39.47 16.69
CA TYR A 55 1.81 39.09 17.59
C TYR A 55 3.17 39.66 17.14
N THR A 56 3.47 39.56 15.84
CA THR A 56 4.76 40.02 15.29
C THR A 56 4.92 41.54 15.24
N LYS A 57 3.80 42.30 15.28
CA LYS A 57 3.80 43.77 15.35
C LYS A 57 3.99 44.32 16.76
N ILE A 58 3.70 43.54 17.79
CA ILE A 58 3.95 43.93 19.18
C ILE A 58 5.46 43.88 19.40
N GLU A 59 6.08 45.02 19.77
CA GLU A 59 7.54 45.13 19.97
C GLU A 59 8.12 43.93 20.76
N PRO A 60 9.32 43.44 20.38
CA PRO A 60 9.83 42.16 20.84
C PRO A 60 10.10 42.20 22.35
N LYS A 61 9.30 41.45 23.11
CA LYS A 61 9.61 41.15 24.52
C LYS A 61 10.85 40.26 24.57
N GLY A 62 12.01 40.90 24.67
CA GLY A 62 13.29 40.24 24.86
C GLY A 62 13.91 39.81 23.54
N SER A 63 14.56 40.76 22.87
CA SER A 63 15.66 40.47 21.95
C SER A 63 16.52 39.34 22.53
N LEU A 64 16.48 38.17 21.88
CA LEU A 64 17.71 37.43 21.68
C LEU A 64 18.65 38.45 21.04
N LYS A 65 19.68 38.85 21.81
CA LYS A 65 20.78 39.66 21.30
C LYS A 65 21.16 39.10 19.92
N SER A 66 21.40 40.01 18.99
CA SER A 66 22.19 39.73 17.80
C SER A 66 23.36 38.83 18.17
N PHE A 67 23.44 37.63 17.59
CA PHE A 67 24.60 36.76 17.76
C PHE A 67 25.13 36.37 16.38
N SER A 68 26.34 36.83 16.12
CA SER A 68 27.16 36.47 14.96
C SER A 68 27.54 35.00 15.02
N CYS A 69 27.38 34.28 13.90
CA CYS A 69 28.10 33.05 13.68
C CYS A 69 29.47 33.37 13.09
N ASP A 70 30.52 32.99 13.81
CA ASP A 70 31.89 32.99 13.30
C ASP A 70 32.05 31.81 12.32
N ASN A 71 31.84 32.08 11.04
CA ASN A 71 32.71 31.67 9.93
C ASN A 71 32.12 32.14 8.61
N ALA A 72 32.98 32.75 7.80
CA ALA A 72 32.63 33.63 6.71
C ALA A 72 32.00 32.93 5.49
N ALA A 73 30.70 33.15 5.28
CA ALA A 73 30.08 33.62 4.03
C ALA A 73 28.53 33.52 4.15
N SER A 74 27.84 34.67 4.10
CA SER A 74 26.37 34.86 4.16
C SER A 74 25.68 34.76 5.54
N THR A 75 25.87 35.78 6.37
CA THR A 75 25.07 36.00 7.59
C THR A 75 23.76 36.73 7.25
N SER A 76 22.75 36.02 6.73
CA SER A 76 21.37 36.52 6.72
C SER A 76 20.70 36.15 8.05
N GLN A 77 20.34 37.16 8.84
CA GLN A 77 19.56 36.99 10.06
C GLN A 77 18.20 36.34 9.71
N LEU A 78 17.91 35.16 10.27
CA LEU A 78 16.63 34.48 10.01
C LEU A 78 15.48 35.24 10.68
N GLU A 79 14.43 35.52 9.91
CA GLU A 79 13.21 36.17 10.39
C GLU A 79 12.39 35.22 11.27
N GLU A 80 11.82 35.74 12.35
CA GLU A 80 10.90 35.03 13.23
C GLU A 80 9.48 35.07 12.67
N LEU A 81 8.87 33.91 12.50
CA LEU A 81 7.46 33.76 12.13
C LEU A 81 6.72 33.10 13.31
N ALA A 82 5.50 33.56 13.60
CA ALA A 82 4.72 33.06 14.72
C ALA A 82 3.38 32.51 14.22
N MET A 83 3.07 31.27 14.62
CA MET A 83 1.73 30.73 14.43
C MET A 83 0.73 31.30 15.45
N PRO A 84 -0.58 31.28 15.17
CA PRO A 84 -1.60 31.51 16.18
C PRO A 84 -1.48 30.55 17.37
N ILE A 85 -2.02 30.94 18.52
CA ILE A 85 -2.01 30.11 19.73
C ILE A 85 -2.90 28.89 19.50
N SER A 86 -2.37 27.69 19.77
CA SER A 86 -3.14 26.46 19.68
C SER A 86 -4.15 26.31 20.83
N ALA A 87 -5.14 25.44 20.66
CA ALA A 87 -6.12 25.13 21.72
C ALA A 87 -5.48 24.62 23.03
N HIS A 88 -4.23 24.13 22.97
CA HIS A 88 -3.47 23.67 24.12
C HIS A 88 -2.66 24.79 24.81
N GLY A 89 -2.77 26.04 24.36
CA GLY A 89 -2.06 27.18 24.94
C GLY A 89 -0.58 27.23 24.55
N VAL A 90 -0.21 26.63 23.42
CA VAL A 90 1.16 26.64 22.89
C VAL A 90 1.21 27.54 21.65
N ARG A 91 2.25 28.37 21.56
CA ARG A 91 2.57 29.18 20.37
C ARG A 91 3.84 28.64 19.73
N VAL A 92 3.76 28.26 18.46
CA VAL A 92 4.91 27.78 17.69
C VAL A 92 5.56 28.97 16.98
N LEU A 93 6.78 29.29 17.38
CA LEU A 93 7.67 30.23 16.69
C LEU A 93 8.55 29.42 15.75
N TYR A 94 8.68 29.84 14.50
CA TYR A 94 9.48 29.12 13.52
C TYR A 94 10.26 30.04 12.60
N TYR A 95 11.35 29.50 12.06
CA TYR A 95 12.35 30.25 11.29
C TYR A 95 12.67 29.46 10.04
N ILE A 96 12.63 30.10 8.87
CA ILE A 96 12.88 29.43 7.58
C ILE A 96 14.30 29.69 7.13
N LYS A 97 15.15 28.65 7.14
CA LYS A 97 16.44 28.65 6.46
C LYS A 97 16.24 28.14 5.03
N GLU A 98 16.26 29.06 4.07
CA GLU A 98 16.15 28.74 2.65
C GLU A 98 17.51 28.34 2.06
N TYR A 99 17.55 27.23 1.32
CA TYR A 99 18.77 26.75 0.67
C TYR A 99 18.99 27.46 -0.66
N PHE A 100 20.26 27.66 -1.03
CA PHE A 100 20.61 28.24 -2.31
C PHE A 100 21.64 27.37 -3.06
N PRO A 101 21.32 26.90 -4.28
CA PRO A 101 20.03 27.01 -4.95
C PRO A 101 18.97 26.09 -4.31
N LEU A 102 17.69 26.47 -4.40
CA LEU A 102 16.58 25.55 -4.14
C LEU A 102 16.60 24.43 -5.18
N LYS A 103 16.40 23.18 -4.74
CA LYS A 103 16.51 22.00 -5.59
C LYS A 103 15.17 21.32 -5.82
N ASP A 104 14.99 20.81 -7.03
CA ASP A 104 14.05 19.70 -7.26
C ASP A 104 14.61 18.46 -6.57
N SER A 105 13.77 17.74 -5.83
CA SER A 105 14.17 16.53 -5.12
C SER A 105 14.74 15.44 -6.04
N SER A 106 14.36 15.42 -7.32
CA SER A 106 14.93 14.52 -8.34
C SER A 106 16.44 14.73 -8.55
N ASN A 107 16.97 15.90 -8.16
CA ASN A 107 18.38 16.28 -8.24
C ASN A 107 19.15 16.14 -6.93
N MET A 108 18.51 15.68 -5.86
CA MET A 108 19.18 15.57 -4.58
C MET A 108 20.17 14.40 -4.55
N THR A 109 21.28 14.66 -3.87
CA THR A 109 22.42 13.76 -3.76
C THR A 109 22.74 13.47 -2.29
N ILE A 110 23.65 12.52 -2.07
CA ILE A 110 24.17 12.23 -0.73
C ILE A 110 24.77 13.50 -0.07
N GLY A 111 25.42 14.36 -0.84
CA GLY A 111 25.98 15.62 -0.32
C GLY A 111 24.92 16.55 0.25
N ASP A 112 23.76 16.62 -0.39
CA ASP A 112 22.62 17.42 0.07
C ASP A 112 22.05 16.88 1.38
N TRP A 113 21.98 15.57 1.53
CA TRP A 113 21.55 14.94 2.79
C TRP A 113 22.51 15.23 3.94
N VAL A 114 23.82 15.19 3.66
CA VAL A 114 24.86 15.55 4.63
C VAL A 114 24.72 17.02 5.06
N GLU A 115 24.45 17.93 4.11
CA GLU A 115 24.22 19.35 4.42
C GLU A 115 23.03 19.55 5.37
N ILE A 116 21.89 18.91 5.09
CA ILE A 116 20.71 18.96 5.95
C ILE A 116 21.03 18.40 7.34
N ALA A 117 21.73 17.27 7.41
CA ALA A 117 22.08 16.64 8.68
C ALA A 117 23.02 17.51 9.53
N LEU A 118 24.02 18.15 8.91
CA LEU A 118 24.93 19.07 9.57
C LEU A 118 24.21 20.34 10.04
N ASP A 119 23.27 20.87 9.25
CA ASP A 119 22.45 22.01 9.65
C ASP A 119 21.59 21.73 10.89
N ILE A 120 21.00 20.53 10.96
CA ILE A 120 20.26 20.07 12.15
C ILE A 120 21.20 20.01 13.35
N LYS A 121 22.42 19.48 13.17
CA LYS A 121 23.44 19.39 14.23
C LYS A 121 23.87 20.74 14.76
N ASP A 122 24.18 21.67 13.88
CA ASP A 122 24.68 23.00 14.25
C ASP A 122 23.60 23.82 14.97
N ASN A 123 22.33 23.51 14.71
CA ASN A 123 21.18 24.18 15.33
C ASN A 123 20.48 23.34 16.41
N TYR A 124 21.03 22.18 16.75
CA TYR A 124 20.35 21.19 17.59
C TYR A 124 20.02 21.68 19.00
N SER A 125 20.86 22.55 19.58
CA SER A 125 20.63 23.13 20.92
C SER A 125 19.65 24.31 20.92
N ARG A 126 19.41 24.94 19.77
CA ARG A 126 18.71 26.23 19.65
C ARG A 126 17.20 26.09 19.42
N TYR A 127 16.76 24.98 18.83
CA TYR A 127 15.38 24.74 18.42
C TYR A 127 14.83 23.48 19.07
N ASP A 128 13.54 23.44 19.38
CA ASP A 128 12.85 22.32 20.03
C ASP A 128 12.50 21.20 19.04
N GLY A 129 12.37 21.52 17.75
CA GLY A 129 12.12 20.57 16.67
C GLY A 129 12.53 21.12 15.31
N PHE A 130 12.49 20.25 14.29
CA PHE A 130 12.92 20.55 12.93
C PHE A 130 11.84 20.12 11.94
N VAL A 131 11.59 20.97 10.95
CA VAL A 131 10.78 20.64 9.77
C VAL A 131 11.66 20.79 8.54
N VAL A 132 11.68 19.80 7.66
CA VAL A 132 12.40 19.84 6.38
C VAL A 132 11.37 19.90 5.26
N ILE A 133 11.28 21.04 4.60
CA ILE A 133 10.43 21.22 3.42
C ILE A 133 11.20 20.72 2.20
N HIS A 134 10.65 19.69 1.56
CA HIS A 134 11.34 18.89 0.57
C HIS A 134 10.41 18.54 -0.61
N GLY A 135 10.98 18.28 -1.80
CA GLY A 135 10.21 17.77 -2.95
C GLY A 135 9.74 16.33 -2.74
N THR A 136 8.57 15.97 -3.28
CA THR A 136 7.92 14.68 -2.99
C THR A 136 8.58 13.50 -3.70
N ASP A 137 9.26 13.73 -4.82
CA ASP A 137 9.75 12.64 -5.69
C ASP A 137 10.82 11.75 -5.05
N THR A 138 11.73 12.32 -4.27
CA THR A 138 12.78 11.57 -3.56
C THR A 138 12.72 11.72 -2.04
N MET A 139 11.60 12.21 -1.50
CA MET A 139 11.42 12.43 -0.07
C MET A 139 11.62 11.15 0.74
N ALA A 140 11.08 10.02 0.28
CA ALA A 140 11.22 8.72 0.94
C ALA A 140 12.68 8.26 1.04
N TYR A 141 13.49 8.49 0.00
CA TYR A 141 14.94 8.22 0.05
C TYR A 141 15.65 9.14 1.05
N SER A 142 15.30 10.43 1.03
CA SER A 142 15.96 11.45 1.84
C SER A 142 15.65 11.29 3.33
N VAL A 143 14.39 11.06 3.68
CA VAL A 143 13.97 10.79 5.06
C VAL A 143 14.59 9.48 5.59
N SER A 144 14.72 8.46 4.73
CA SER A 144 15.39 7.20 5.07
C SER A 144 16.88 7.43 5.33
N ALA A 145 17.59 8.12 4.43
CA ALA A 145 19.01 8.43 4.59
C ALA A 145 19.28 9.22 5.88
N LEU A 146 18.50 10.28 6.15
CA LEU A 146 18.67 11.06 7.37
C LEU A 146 18.33 10.26 8.64
N SER A 147 17.39 9.32 8.58
CA SER A 147 17.13 8.42 9.71
C SER A 147 18.35 7.60 10.11
N PHE A 148 19.27 7.30 9.18
CA PHE A 148 20.55 6.63 9.49
C PHE A 148 21.66 7.62 9.84
N MET A 149 21.64 8.83 9.29
CA MET A 149 22.65 9.86 9.58
C MET A 149 22.49 10.46 10.99
N LEU A 150 21.26 10.62 11.47
CA LEU A 150 20.93 11.34 12.71
C LEU A 150 20.88 10.39 13.90
N GLU A 151 22.04 10.16 14.52
CA GLU A 151 22.22 9.21 15.61
C GLU A 151 21.89 9.81 16.99
N ASN A 152 21.30 9.00 17.87
CA ASN A 152 20.87 9.44 19.21
C ASN A 152 19.96 10.69 19.17
N LEU A 153 19.05 10.71 18.19
CA LEU A 153 18.06 11.77 18.04
C LEU A 153 17.13 11.80 19.27
N GLY A 154 16.80 13.01 19.70
CA GLY A 154 15.98 13.31 20.88
C GLY A 154 14.93 14.39 20.62
N LYS A 155 14.82 14.85 19.37
CA LYS A 155 13.91 15.90 18.91
C LYS A 155 13.22 15.45 17.62
N SER A 156 12.05 16.02 17.36
CA SER A 156 11.28 15.71 16.15
C SER A 156 11.96 16.30 14.91
N VAL A 157 12.21 15.46 13.91
CA VAL A 157 12.65 15.89 12.56
C VAL A 157 11.59 15.42 11.57
N ILE A 158 10.83 16.36 11.01
CA ILE A 158 9.65 16.07 10.19
C ILE A 158 9.88 16.55 8.77
N PHE A 159 9.95 15.62 7.83
CA PHE A 159 9.91 15.92 6.40
C PHE A 159 8.48 16.16 5.96
N THR A 160 8.28 17.18 5.14
CA THR A 160 6.97 17.50 4.54
C THR A 160 7.17 18.17 3.18
N GLY A 161 6.10 18.25 2.41
CA GLY A 161 6.09 18.87 1.08
C GLY A 161 4.67 19.00 0.55
N SER A 162 4.53 19.10 -0.77
CA SER A 162 3.20 19.12 -1.39
C SER A 162 3.25 18.65 -2.84
N GLN A 163 2.10 18.23 -3.36
CA GLN A 163 1.89 17.98 -4.78
C GLN A 163 1.56 19.27 -5.54
N VAL A 164 0.94 20.25 -4.87
CA VAL A 164 0.56 21.54 -5.45
C VAL A 164 1.16 22.69 -4.63
N PRO A 165 1.65 23.78 -5.25
CA PRO A 165 2.23 24.90 -4.52
C PRO A 165 1.26 25.52 -3.49
N ILE A 166 1.80 25.99 -2.36
CA ILE A 166 1.00 26.41 -1.20
C ILE A 166 0.07 27.61 -1.45
N TYR A 167 0.40 28.43 -2.45
CA TYR A 167 -0.35 29.63 -2.80
C TYR A 167 -1.50 29.37 -3.76
N GLU A 168 -1.53 28.22 -4.45
CA GLU A 168 -2.65 27.82 -5.30
C GLU A 168 -3.91 27.65 -4.45
N GLN A 169 -5.09 27.85 -5.04
CA GLN A 169 -6.33 27.87 -4.26
C GLN A 169 -6.67 26.52 -3.64
N ARG A 170 -6.51 25.43 -4.41
CA ARG A 170 -6.64 24.05 -3.95
C ARG A 170 -5.25 23.43 -3.90
N ASN A 171 -4.73 23.21 -2.71
CA ASN A 171 -3.43 22.59 -2.50
C ASN A 171 -3.42 21.79 -1.20
N ASP A 172 -2.49 20.86 -1.11
CA ASP A 172 -2.17 20.05 0.07
C ASP A 172 -1.06 20.67 0.93
N GLY A 173 -0.27 21.61 0.38
CA GLY A 173 0.87 22.22 1.07
C GLY A 173 0.53 23.02 2.33
N ARG A 174 -0.66 23.62 2.38
CA ARG A 174 -1.16 24.36 3.56
C ARG A 174 -1.31 23.44 4.77
N ASP A 175 -2.04 22.35 4.60
CA ASP A 175 -2.31 21.39 5.66
C ASP A 175 -1.07 20.59 6.04
N ASN A 176 -0.25 20.21 5.04
CA ASN A 176 1.00 19.48 5.25
C ASN A 176 2.02 20.31 6.06
N LEU A 177 2.20 21.60 5.75
CA LEU A 177 3.12 22.45 6.49
C LEU A 177 2.57 22.79 7.89
N LEU A 178 1.26 23.08 7.98
CA LEU A 178 0.60 23.34 9.26
C LEU A 178 0.75 22.15 10.21
N GLY A 179 0.40 20.94 9.75
CA GLY A 179 0.49 19.74 10.56
C GLY A 179 1.92 19.41 10.98
N ALA A 180 2.90 19.56 10.08
CA ALA A 180 4.31 19.37 10.42
C ALA A 180 4.79 20.34 11.53
N LEU A 181 4.45 21.63 11.42
CA LEU A 181 4.81 22.62 12.44
C LEU A 181 4.10 22.37 13.78
N VAL A 182 2.81 22.02 13.74
CA VAL A 182 2.05 21.66 14.95
C VAL A 182 2.69 20.46 15.63
N ILE A 183 2.99 19.38 14.89
CA ILE A 183 3.57 18.17 15.47
C ILE A 183 4.97 18.47 16.04
N ALA A 184 5.85 19.13 15.27
CA ALA A 184 7.21 19.47 15.70
C ALA A 184 7.23 20.39 16.92
N GLY A 185 6.25 21.30 17.04
CA GLY A 185 6.16 22.26 18.14
C GLY A 185 5.46 21.75 19.39
N HIS A 186 4.61 20.72 19.30
CA HIS A 186 3.82 20.21 20.43
C HIS A 186 4.30 18.88 20.99
N TYR A 187 4.91 18.02 20.15
CA TYR A 187 5.26 16.65 20.51
C TYR A 187 6.75 16.40 20.33
N ILE A 188 7.32 15.58 21.23
CA ILE A 188 8.69 15.09 21.14
C ILE A 188 8.62 13.66 20.59
N ILE A 189 8.79 13.52 19.28
CA ILE A 189 8.86 12.26 18.55
C ILE A 189 10.29 12.16 18.04
N PRO A 190 11.22 11.50 18.77
CA PRO A 190 12.66 11.57 18.52
C PRO A 190 13.08 10.70 17.33
N GLU A 191 12.46 10.92 16.18
CA GLU A 191 12.64 10.16 14.95
C GLU A 191 12.66 11.12 13.74
N VAL A 192 13.28 10.63 12.66
CA VAL A 192 13.13 11.26 11.34
C VAL A 192 11.86 10.70 10.71
N THR A 193 10.89 11.57 10.48
CA THR A 193 9.51 11.20 10.11
C THR A 193 9.08 11.93 8.85
N LEU A 194 8.05 11.42 8.18
CA LEU A 194 7.45 12.02 7.00
C LEU A 194 5.99 12.34 7.31
N PHE A 195 5.58 13.59 7.17
CA PHE A 195 4.20 14.02 7.36
C PHE A 195 3.52 14.35 6.02
N PHE A 196 2.40 13.68 5.73
CA PHE A 196 1.62 13.93 4.51
C PHE A 196 0.16 13.50 4.70
N ALA A 197 -0.79 14.23 4.12
CA ALA A 197 -2.22 13.89 4.11
C ALA A 197 -2.82 13.58 5.50
N GLY A 198 -2.33 14.25 6.54
CA GLY A 198 -2.79 14.04 7.92
C GLY A 198 -2.15 12.85 8.65
N TYR A 199 -1.18 12.17 8.05
CA TYR A 199 -0.47 11.04 8.66
C TYR A 199 1.01 11.38 8.87
N LEU A 200 1.55 11.01 10.03
CA LEU A 200 2.98 11.02 10.31
C LEU A 200 3.51 9.59 10.25
N TYR A 201 4.36 9.32 9.27
CA TYR A 201 5.00 8.03 9.08
C TYR A 201 6.43 8.03 9.66
N ARG A 202 6.87 6.87 10.13
CA ARG A 202 8.31 6.64 10.35
C ARG A 202 9.03 6.73 9.01
N GLY A 203 10.04 7.59 8.92
CA GLY A 203 10.65 7.96 7.64
C GLY A 203 11.18 6.76 6.85
N ASN A 204 12.02 5.93 7.48
CA ASN A 204 12.62 4.75 6.87
C ASN A 204 11.67 3.56 6.63
N HIS A 205 10.37 3.72 6.89
CA HIS A 205 9.30 2.77 6.53
C HIS A 205 8.33 3.34 5.48
N SER A 206 8.54 4.59 5.05
CA SER A 206 7.67 5.27 4.10
C SER A 206 8.15 5.11 2.65
N THR A 207 7.22 5.11 1.71
CA THR A 207 7.50 5.13 0.28
C THR A 207 6.46 5.95 -0.48
N LYS A 208 6.83 6.54 -1.62
CA LYS A 208 5.90 7.25 -2.49
C LYS A 208 5.12 6.23 -3.31
N VAL A 209 3.80 6.19 -3.13
CA VAL A 209 2.91 5.22 -3.79
C VAL A 209 2.09 5.84 -4.92
N SER A 210 1.89 7.16 -4.92
CA SER A 210 1.12 7.84 -5.97
C SER A 210 1.87 9.04 -6.56
N ALA A 211 1.84 9.14 -7.89
CA ALA A 211 2.42 10.26 -8.61
C ALA A 211 1.54 11.52 -8.55
N GLY A 212 0.21 11.37 -8.51
CA GLY A 212 -0.75 12.49 -8.65
C GLY A 212 -1.72 12.70 -7.49
N SER A 213 -1.83 11.77 -6.53
CA SER A 213 -2.73 11.90 -5.38
C SER A 213 -2.14 12.80 -4.29
N PHE A 214 -3.01 13.50 -3.54
CA PHE A 214 -2.66 14.15 -2.27
C PHE A 214 -2.31 13.13 -1.19
N ASP A 215 -2.79 11.89 -1.29
CA ASP A 215 -2.30 10.76 -0.47
C ASP A 215 -1.13 10.09 -1.19
N ALA A 216 -0.01 10.81 -1.27
CA ALA A 216 1.13 10.44 -2.11
C ALA A 216 2.01 9.35 -1.50
N PHE A 217 2.01 9.21 -0.17
CA PHE A 217 2.93 8.36 0.58
C PHE A 217 2.19 7.34 1.43
N ALA A 218 2.77 6.16 1.55
CA ALA A 218 2.29 5.11 2.44
C ALA A 218 3.44 4.54 3.28
N SER A 219 3.07 3.91 4.39
CA SER A 219 3.96 3.08 5.21
C SER A 219 3.41 1.64 5.19
N PRO A 220 3.78 0.82 4.19
CA PRO A 220 3.06 -0.41 3.88
C PRO A 220 3.20 -1.50 4.95
N ASN A 221 4.28 -1.48 5.74
CA ASN A 221 4.59 -2.51 6.74
C ASN A 221 4.62 -1.98 8.19
N LEU A 222 4.25 -0.71 8.41
CA LEU A 222 4.18 -0.12 9.75
C LEU A 222 3.05 0.92 9.79
N PRO A 223 2.18 0.92 10.81
CA PRO A 223 1.14 1.95 10.92
C PRO A 223 1.73 3.37 11.09
N PRO A 224 0.96 4.43 10.80
CA PRO A 224 1.35 5.80 11.10
C PRO A 224 1.63 6.00 12.59
N LEU A 225 2.70 6.74 12.92
CA LEU A 225 3.04 7.13 14.29
C LEU A 225 2.05 8.16 14.84
N VAL A 226 1.55 9.05 13.98
CA VAL A 226 0.52 10.03 14.31
C VAL A 226 -0.54 10.05 13.24
N THR A 227 -1.80 10.18 13.65
CA THR A 227 -2.94 10.43 12.76
C THR A 227 -3.63 11.73 13.19
N MET A 228 -3.69 12.69 12.28
CA MET A 228 -4.27 14.02 12.49
C MET A 228 -5.70 14.04 11.96
N LYS A 229 -6.67 13.82 12.86
CA LYS A 229 -8.11 13.95 12.60
C LYS A 229 -8.64 15.18 13.33
N VAL A 230 -9.91 15.16 13.75
CA VAL A 230 -10.46 16.09 14.75
C VAL A 230 -9.58 16.15 16.00
N ASN A 231 -9.03 15.01 16.41
CA ASN A 231 -8.00 14.90 17.44
C ASN A 231 -6.69 14.41 16.84
N ILE A 232 -5.56 14.79 17.45
CA ILE A 232 -4.24 14.25 17.11
C ILE A 232 -4.03 12.97 17.92
N GLU A 233 -4.02 11.83 17.24
CA GLU A 233 -3.82 10.51 17.82
C GLU A 233 -2.36 10.09 17.66
N VAL A 234 -1.63 9.88 18.76
CA VAL A 234 -0.21 9.49 18.75
C VAL A 234 -0.06 8.05 19.24
N GLN A 235 0.60 7.21 18.46
CA GLN A 235 0.94 5.83 18.82
C GLN A 235 2.23 5.78 19.64
N TRP A 236 2.14 6.13 20.93
CA TRP A 236 3.31 6.21 21.81
C TRP A 236 4.09 4.90 21.96
N ASP A 237 3.41 3.77 21.83
CA ASP A 237 4.02 2.44 21.92
C ASP A 237 4.85 2.09 20.67
N ALA A 238 4.52 2.68 19.51
CA ALA A 238 5.25 2.49 18.26
C ALA A 238 6.45 3.44 18.14
N ILE A 239 6.47 4.56 18.87
CA ILE A 239 7.54 5.55 18.83
C ILE A 239 8.81 4.99 19.45
N PHE A 240 9.87 5.01 18.67
CA PHE A 240 11.20 4.64 19.10
C PHE A 240 11.74 5.69 20.06
N ARG A 241 12.26 5.24 21.21
CA ARG A 241 12.92 6.10 22.18
C ARG A 241 14.27 5.49 22.51
N SER A 242 15.34 6.21 22.17
CA SER A 242 16.67 5.81 22.57
C SER A 242 16.74 5.80 24.10
N ASN A 243 17.17 4.67 24.67
CA ASN A 243 17.46 4.54 26.09
C ASN A 243 18.91 4.97 26.43
N SER A 244 19.63 5.49 25.43
CA SER A 244 21.01 5.92 25.59
C SER A 244 21.09 7.36 26.12
N VAL A 245 22.07 7.60 26.99
CA VAL A 245 22.44 8.95 27.46
C VAL A 245 23.44 9.61 26.50
N ASN A 246 23.74 8.97 25.37
CA ASN A 246 24.66 9.50 24.36
C ASN A 246 24.13 10.81 23.79
N LYS A 247 25.07 11.71 23.48
CA LYS A 247 24.75 12.97 22.80
C LYS A 247 24.38 12.68 21.35
N PHE A 248 23.50 13.53 20.81
CA PHE A 248 23.18 13.57 19.39
C PHE A 248 24.44 13.68 18.53
N THR A 249 24.55 12.82 17.52
CA THR A 249 25.68 12.76 16.59
C THR A 249 25.19 12.62 15.16
N VAL A 250 26.01 13.05 14.20
CA VAL A 250 25.71 12.92 12.77
C VAL A 250 26.77 12.07 12.10
N CYS A 251 26.33 11.01 11.41
CA CYS A 251 27.16 10.20 10.53
C CYS A 251 27.09 10.77 9.10
N SER A 252 28.13 11.50 8.70
CA SER A 252 28.21 12.12 7.37
C SER A 252 28.93 11.26 6.33
N ASN A 253 29.52 10.12 6.73
CA ASN A 253 30.30 9.27 5.83
C ASN A 253 29.41 8.19 5.19
N MET A 254 28.72 8.56 4.11
CA MET A 254 27.88 7.65 3.33
C MET A 254 28.64 7.16 2.09
N ASN A 255 28.48 5.88 1.77
CA ASN A 255 29.16 5.26 0.63
C ASN A 255 28.34 5.42 -0.66
N PRO A 256 28.87 6.05 -1.72
CA PRO A 256 28.16 6.23 -2.99
C PRO A 256 28.18 4.96 -3.86
N ASN A 257 29.04 3.98 -3.57
CA ASN A 257 29.21 2.77 -4.38
C ASN A 257 28.18 1.70 -4.01
N ILE A 258 26.91 2.07 -4.04
CA ILE A 258 25.77 1.19 -3.80
C ILE A 258 24.87 1.13 -5.05
N GLY A 259 24.24 -0.02 -5.28
CA GLY A 259 23.36 -0.26 -6.42
C GLY A 259 22.01 -0.81 -6.00
N LEU A 260 20.99 -0.59 -6.83
CA LEU A 260 19.69 -1.26 -6.72
C LEU A 260 19.49 -2.06 -8.01
N LEU A 261 19.47 -3.40 -7.88
CA LEU A 261 19.27 -4.32 -9.00
C LEU A 261 17.91 -5.01 -8.86
N ARG A 262 17.00 -4.75 -9.80
CA ARG A 262 15.70 -5.42 -9.86
C ARG A 262 15.78 -6.66 -10.74
N LEU A 263 15.41 -7.82 -10.21
CA LEU A 263 15.29 -9.03 -11.02
C LEU A 263 14.04 -8.95 -11.91
N PHE A 264 14.16 -9.40 -13.15
CA PHE A 264 13.04 -9.56 -14.07
C PHE A 264 13.24 -10.84 -14.89
N PRO A 265 12.16 -11.49 -15.36
CA PRO A 265 12.27 -12.71 -16.15
C PRO A 265 13.08 -12.45 -17.43
N GLY A 266 14.13 -13.26 -17.65
CA GLY A 266 15.05 -13.09 -18.78
C GLY A 266 16.30 -12.26 -18.49
N ILE A 267 16.52 -11.76 -17.26
CA ILE A 267 17.78 -11.09 -16.91
C ILE A 267 19.00 -11.98 -17.22
N THR A 268 20.00 -11.41 -17.88
CA THR A 268 21.18 -12.13 -18.35
C THR A 268 22.30 -12.12 -17.30
N SER A 269 23.18 -13.13 -17.36
CA SER A 269 24.33 -13.19 -16.45
C SER A 269 25.31 -12.05 -16.69
N GLU A 270 25.37 -11.59 -17.93
CA GLU A 270 26.19 -10.47 -18.42
C GLU A 270 25.73 -9.16 -17.79
N THR A 271 24.43 -8.88 -17.76
CA THR A 271 23.86 -7.70 -17.10
C THR A 271 24.13 -7.72 -15.60
N VAL A 272 23.93 -8.87 -14.93
CA VAL A 272 24.21 -9.03 -13.49
C VAL A 272 25.70 -8.83 -13.21
N GLN A 273 26.57 -9.44 -14.01
CA GLN A 273 28.01 -9.27 -13.88
C GLN A 273 28.43 -7.82 -14.07
N ALA A 274 27.94 -7.16 -15.13
CA ALA A 274 28.27 -5.78 -15.44
C ALA A 274 27.87 -4.84 -14.30
N PHE A 275 26.67 -5.03 -13.74
CA PHE A 275 26.18 -4.24 -12.61
C PHE A 275 26.99 -4.45 -11.32
N LEU A 276 27.50 -5.67 -11.08
CA LEU A 276 28.26 -6.04 -9.88
C LEU A 276 29.77 -5.79 -10.01
N LYS A 277 30.26 -5.21 -11.11
CA LYS A 277 31.69 -4.89 -11.28
C LYS A 277 32.14 -3.81 -10.28
N PRO A 278 33.45 -3.78 -9.91
CA PRO A 278 34.02 -2.66 -9.16
C PRO A 278 33.71 -1.32 -9.84
N PRO A 279 33.45 -0.24 -9.10
CA PRO A 279 33.69 -0.06 -7.65
C PRO A 279 32.53 -0.46 -6.73
N MET A 280 31.51 -1.20 -7.20
CA MET A 280 30.34 -1.58 -6.40
C MET A 280 30.73 -2.27 -5.06
N LEU A 281 30.16 -1.78 -3.94
CA LEU A 281 30.42 -2.31 -2.58
C LEU A 281 29.16 -2.84 -1.89
N GLY A 282 27.97 -2.41 -2.32
CA GLY A 282 26.70 -2.91 -1.79
C GLY A 282 25.60 -2.91 -2.83
N VAL A 283 24.74 -3.91 -2.86
CA VAL A 283 23.59 -3.98 -3.77
C VAL A 283 22.32 -4.38 -3.03
N VAL A 284 21.26 -3.60 -3.22
CA VAL A 284 19.89 -4.01 -2.89
C VAL A 284 19.36 -4.81 -4.07
N LEU A 285 19.18 -6.11 -3.88
CA LEU A 285 18.64 -7.02 -4.88
C LEU A 285 17.13 -7.15 -4.67
N GLN A 286 16.33 -6.61 -5.59
CA GLN A 286 14.87 -6.73 -5.55
C GLN A 286 14.41 -8.03 -6.22
N THR A 287 13.94 -8.98 -5.44
CA THR A 287 13.52 -10.34 -5.83
C THR A 287 12.00 -10.51 -5.81
N TYR A 288 11.50 -11.61 -6.39
CA TYR A 288 10.06 -11.81 -6.56
C TYR A 288 9.37 -12.24 -5.26
N GLY A 289 8.11 -11.84 -5.10
CA GLY A 289 7.23 -12.36 -4.04
C GLY A 289 7.87 -12.28 -2.65
N CYS A 290 8.02 -13.41 -1.97
CA CYS A 290 8.58 -13.46 -0.62
C CYS A 290 10.13 -13.52 -0.58
N GLY A 291 10.83 -13.03 -1.61
CA GLY A 291 12.29 -13.02 -1.64
C GLY A 291 12.93 -13.99 -2.62
N ASN A 292 12.17 -14.44 -3.63
CA ASN A 292 12.50 -15.55 -4.51
C ASN A 292 13.27 -15.11 -5.75
N ALA A 293 14.28 -15.89 -6.12
CA ALA A 293 15.09 -15.70 -7.33
C ALA A 293 15.19 -16.99 -8.14
N PRO A 294 15.58 -16.93 -9.43
CA PRO A 294 15.83 -18.13 -10.20
C PRO A 294 16.86 -19.05 -9.52
N ASN A 295 16.58 -20.35 -9.36
CA ASN A 295 17.52 -21.35 -8.81
C ASN A 295 18.01 -22.37 -9.84
N ASN A 296 17.43 -22.36 -11.04
CA ASN A 296 17.91 -23.10 -12.21
C ASN A 296 19.03 -22.35 -12.97
N ARG A 297 19.36 -21.12 -12.57
CA ARG A 297 20.35 -20.23 -13.20
C ARG A 297 21.65 -20.15 -12.38
N GLU A 298 22.45 -21.22 -12.43
CA GLU A 298 23.75 -21.26 -11.73
C GLU A 298 24.72 -20.20 -12.26
N ASP A 299 24.56 -19.76 -13.51
CA ASP A 299 25.29 -18.63 -14.11
C ASP A 299 25.06 -17.33 -13.32
N ILE A 300 23.81 -16.95 -13.03
CA ILE A 300 23.49 -15.76 -12.23
C ILE A 300 23.96 -15.93 -10.78
N ILE A 301 23.67 -17.08 -10.17
CA ILE A 301 24.05 -17.38 -8.79
C ILE A 301 25.59 -17.33 -8.63
N SER A 302 26.33 -17.82 -9.61
CA SER A 302 27.79 -17.76 -9.66
C SER A 302 28.30 -16.32 -9.68
N GLU A 303 27.69 -15.42 -10.46
CA GLU A 303 28.08 -13.99 -10.47
C GLU A 303 27.81 -13.29 -9.13
N ILE A 304 26.68 -13.59 -8.49
CA ILE A 304 26.35 -13.13 -7.14
C ILE A 304 27.40 -13.65 -6.13
N LYS A 305 27.70 -14.96 -6.14
CA LYS A 305 28.74 -15.57 -5.29
C LYS A 305 30.11 -14.93 -5.53
N LYS A 306 30.48 -14.65 -6.78
CA LYS A 306 31.73 -13.95 -7.12
C LYS A 306 31.75 -12.53 -6.54
N ALA A 307 30.65 -11.79 -6.60
CA ALA A 307 30.54 -10.46 -6.01
C ALA A 307 30.68 -10.49 -4.49
N THR A 308 29.98 -11.41 -3.81
CA THR A 308 30.10 -11.57 -2.34
C THR A 308 31.53 -11.93 -1.93
N ARG A 309 32.24 -12.80 -2.68
CA ARG A 309 33.66 -13.09 -2.45
C ARG A 309 34.58 -11.88 -2.62
N ARG A 310 34.20 -10.91 -3.45
CA ARG A 310 34.90 -9.62 -3.59
C ARG A 310 34.59 -8.65 -2.44
N GLY A 311 33.67 -8.99 -1.54
CA GLY A 311 33.23 -8.14 -0.44
C GLY A 311 32.02 -7.26 -0.76
N VAL A 312 31.30 -7.51 -1.86
CA VAL A 312 30.05 -6.80 -2.16
C VAL A 312 28.96 -7.31 -1.23
N LEU A 313 28.36 -6.41 -0.44
CA LEU A 313 27.22 -6.71 0.42
C LEU A 313 25.95 -6.80 -0.42
N ILE A 314 25.13 -7.84 -0.23
CA ILE A 314 23.88 -8.01 -0.98
C ILE A 314 22.72 -8.06 0.00
N VAL A 315 21.79 -7.12 -0.12
CA VAL A 315 20.57 -7.04 0.68
C VAL A 315 19.40 -7.50 -0.19
N ASN A 316 18.76 -8.61 0.17
CA ASN A 316 17.60 -9.12 -0.53
C ASN A 316 16.33 -8.38 -0.07
N CYS A 317 15.65 -7.69 -0.99
CA CYS A 317 14.37 -7.05 -0.75
C CYS A 317 13.31 -7.62 -1.71
N THR A 318 12.05 -7.68 -1.27
CA THR A 318 10.95 -8.01 -2.17
C THR A 318 10.65 -6.84 -3.12
N GLN A 319 10.19 -7.15 -4.32
CA GLN A 319 9.59 -6.21 -5.25
C GLN A 319 8.18 -5.76 -4.84
N CYS A 320 7.50 -6.51 -3.97
CA CYS A 320 6.16 -6.22 -3.50
C CYS A 320 6.16 -4.99 -2.57
N LEU A 321 5.07 -4.23 -2.59
CA LEU A 321 4.89 -3.08 -1.71
C LEU A 321 4.70 -3.54 -0.25
N HIS A 322 3.95 -4.63 -0.05
CA HIS A 322 3.65 -5.20 1.25
C HIS A 322 4.27 -6.59 1.44
N GLY A 323 4.58 -6.90 2.70
CA GLY A 323 5.01 -8.23 3.12
C GLY A 323 6.54 -8.40 3.18
N PRO A 324 7.03 -9.32 4.04
CA PRO A 324 8.45 -9.53 4.24
C PRO A 324 9.07 -10.51 3.22
N VAL A 325 10.40 -10.48 3.13
CA VAL A 325 11.22 -11.58 2.60
C VAL A 325 11.25 -12.73 3.62
N VAL A 326 11.10 -13.98 3.17
CA VAL A 326 10.95 -15.16 4.04
C VAL A 326 11.71 -16.37 3.49
N ASP A 327 12.37 -17.12 4.38
CA ASP A 327 13.20 -18.29 4.05
C ASP A 327 12.42 -19.60 3.84
N GLN A 328 11.14 -19.54 3.44
CA GLN A 328 10.34 -20.75 3.20
C GLN A 328 10.81 -21.55 1.97
N TYR A 329 11.50 -20.90 1.02
CA TYR A 329 12.00 -21.50 -0.22
C TYR A 329 13.53 -21.66 -0.22
N ALA A 330 14.05 -22.61 -0.99
CA ALA A 330 15.48 -22.92 -1.07
C ALA A 330 16.38 -21.70 -1.37
N THR A 331 15.85 -20.70 -2.07
CA THR A 331 16.53 -19.44 -2.38
C THR A 331 16.59 -18.43 -1.25
N GLY A 332 15.68 -18.49 -0.27
CA GLY A 332 15.75 -17.68 0.95
C GLY A 332 16.76 -18.24 1.96
N LYS A 333 17.01 -19.56 1.96
CA LYS A 333 17.93 -20.25 2.89
C LYS A 333 19.39 -19.76 2.90
N GLY A 334 19.77 -18.83 2.01
CA GLY A 334 21.08 -18.19 2.00
C GLY A 334 21.19 -16.95 2.90
N ALA A 335 20.10 -16.50 3.53
CA ALA A 335 20.12 -15.37 4.46
C ALA A 335 20.78 -15.76 5.79
N ASP A 336 21.69 -14.91 6.27
CA ASP A 336 22.25 -15.07 7.61
C ASP A 336 21.18 -14.70 8.65
N VAL A 337 20.67 -15.71 9.38
CA VAL A 337 19.68 -15.55 10.45
C VAL A 337 20.17 -14.69 11.62
N ASN A 338 21.47 -14.38 11.66
CA ASN A 338 22.10 -13.51 12.64
C ASN A 338 22.51 -12.15 12.05
N ALA A 339 22.20 -11.86 10.79
CA ALA A 339 22.44 -10.55 10.20
C ALA A 339 21.73 -9.48 11.03
N THR A 340 22.41 -8.36 11.30
CA THR A 340 21.79 -7.22 11.96
C THR A 340 20.84 -6.54 10.98
N THR A 341 19.55 -6.53 11.30
CA THR A 341 18.44 -6.12 10.43
C THR A 341 18.04 -4.65 10.55
N ASP A 342 18.54 -3.92 11.55
CA ASP A 342 18.16 -2.53 11.77
C ASP A 342 19.30 -1.64 12.30
N TYR A 343 18.99 -0.34 12.44
CA TYR A 343 19.89 0.69 12.98
C TYR A 343 20.39 0.36 14.38
N ASP A 344 19.60 -0.36 15.17
CA ASP A 344 19.92 -0.73 16.55
C ASP A 344 20.84 -1.96 16.61
N GLY A 345 21.21 -2.54 15.47
CA GLY A 345 22.01 -3.77 15.45
C GLY A 345 21.22 -4.99 15.93
N ARG A 346 19.89 -4.92 15.93
CA ARG A 346 19.02 -6.06 16.26
C ARG A 346 19.08 -7.10 15.16
N THR A 347 19.00 -8.36 15.55
CA THR A 347 18.86 -9.50 14.63
C THR A 347 17.38 -9.81 14.39
N PRO A 348 17.01 -10.65 13.40
CA PRO A 348 15.62 -11.10 13.22
C PRO A 348 15.01 -11.66 14.51
N LEU A 349 15.84 -12.30 15.35
CA LEU A 349 15.41 -12.86 16.64
C LEU A 349 15.02 -11.76 17.63
N HIS A 350 15.75 -10.64 17.67
CA HIS A 350 15.36 -9.49 18.51
C HIS A 350 14.00 -8.94 18.06
N ILE A 351 13.80 -8.73 16.76
CA ILE A 351 12.53 -8.19 16.23
C ILE A 351 11.37 -9.15 16.54
N ALA A 352 11.54 -10.45 16.32
CA ALA A 352 10.52 -11.44 16.66
C ALA A 352 10.17 -11.43 18.16
N CYS A 353 11.15 -11.16 19.02
CA CYS A 353 10.96 -11.03 20.47
C CYS A 353 10.27 -9.71 20.86
N VAL A 354 10.49 -8.61 20.14
CA VAL A 354 9.80 -7.33 20.36
C VAL A 354 8.32 -7.43 19.96
N GLU A 355 8.07 -7.98 18.77
CA GLU A 355 6.72 -8.08 18.17
C GLU A 355 5.83 -9.14 18.84
N GLY A 356 6.41 -10.06 19.63
CA GLY A 356 5.63 -11.10 20.29
C GLY A 356 5.29 -12.31 19.40
N ASN A 357 6.01 -12.51 18.29
CA ASN A 357 5.73 -13.59 17.35
C ASN A 357 6.41 -14.91 17.77
N THR A 358 5.67 -15.74 18.50
CA THR A 358 6.19 -17.02 19.04
C THR A 358 6.61 -18.00 17.93
N GLU A 359 5.85 -18.09 16.84
CA GLU A 359 6.17 -18.98 15.71
C GLU A 359 7.48 -18.56 15.01
N ALA A 360 7.67 -17.25 14.81
CA ALA A 360 8.90 -16.72 14.24
C ALA A 360 10.11 -16.97 15.15
N VAL A 361 9.96 -16.83 16.47
CA VAL A 361 11.03 -17.15 17.43
C VAL A 361 11.42 -18.62 17.37
N GLU A 362 10.45 -19.53 17.41
CA GLU A 362 10.71 -20.98 17.32
C GLU A 362 11.42 -21.35 16.01
N PHE A 363 10.97 -20.76 14.89
CA PHE A 363 11.59 -20.93 13.59
C PHE A 363 13.04 -20.45 13.57
N LEU A 364 13.32 -19.24 14.05
CA LEU A 364 14.66 -18.66 14.06
C LEU A 364 15.62 -19.45 14.93
N LEU A 365 15.17 -19.91 16.11
CA LEU A 365 15.96 -20.78 16.98
C LEU A 365 16.28 -22.12 16.32
N ALA A 366 15.32 -22.72 15.62
CA ALA A 366 15.53 -23.96 14.86
C ALA A 366 16.55 -23.80 13.71
N LYS A 367 16.76 -22.57 13.22
CA LYS A 367 17.75 -22.23 12.20
C LYS A 367 19.10 -21.78 12.75
N GLY A 368 19.31 -21.84 14.07
CA GLY A 368 20.58 -21.50 14.69
C GLY A 368 20.76 -20.00 14.97
N ALA A 369 19.66 -19.26 15.13
CA ALA A 369 19.73 -17.88 15.61
C ALA A 369 20.41 -17.82 16.99
N ILE A 370 21.38 -16.92 17.14
CA ILE A 370 22.17 -16.76 18.34
C ILE A 370 21.33 -16.01 19.38
N THR A 371 21.05 -16.66 20.50
CA THR A 371 20.19 -16.13 21.58
C THR A 371 20.86 -15.06 22.45
N GLN A 372 22.17 -14.91 22.33
CA GLN A 372 23.00 -14.04 23.16
C GLN A 372 23.58 -12.85 22.39
N VAL A 373 23.16 -12.64 21.13
CA VAL A 373 23.57 -11.45 20.38
C VAL A 373 23.11 -10.23 21.14
N ARG A 374 23.96 -9.21 21.16
CA ARG A 374 23.65 -7.94 21.78
C ARG A 374 23.42 -6.92 20.68
N ASP A 375 22.29 -6.23 20.77
CA ASP A 375 22.06 -5.02 20.00
C ASP A 375 23.04 -3.90 20.44
N ARG A 376 22.99 -2.75 19.78
CA ARG A 376 23.83 -1.58 20.10
C ARG A 376 23.55 -1.02 21.49
N PHE A 377 22.40 -1.31 22.09
CA PHE A 377 22.07 -0.97 23.48
C PHE A 377 22.48 -2.03 24.50
N LYS A 378 23.20 -3.07 24.05
CA LYS A 378 23.62 -4.22 24.85
C LYS A 378 22.47 -5.10 25.34
N CYS A 379 21.26 -4.93 24.80
CA CYS A 379 20.10 -5.78 25.04
C CYS A 379 20.23 -7.07 24.23
N SER A 380 19.88 -8.19 24.86
CA SER A 380 19.71 -9.48 24.18
C SER A 380 18.26 -9.68 23.72
N PRO A 381 17.97 -10.65 22.83
CA PRO A 381 16.59 -11.01 22.49
C PRO A 381 15.75 -11.38 23.71
N LEU A 382 16.37 -11.95 24.74
CA LEU A 382 15.71 -12.24 26.02
C LEU A 382 15.36 -10.95 26.78
N ASP A 383 16.22 -9.94 26.76
CA ASP A 383 15.94 -8.65 27.40
C ASP A 383 14.78 -7.94 26.71
N ASP A 384 14.69 -8.02 25.39
CA ASP A 384 13.57 -7.48 24.62
C ASP A 384 12.26 -8.21 24.93
N ALA A 385 12.27 -9.55 24.95
CA ALA A 385 11.09 -10.33 25.31
C ALA A 385 10.58 -10.00 26.73
N ILE A 386 11.48 -9.76 27.70
CA ILE A 386 11.12 -9.31 29.06
C ILE A 386 10.54 -7.90 29.04
N LYS A 387 11.18 -6.97 28.32
CA LYS A 387 10.75 -5.56 28.21
C LYS A 387 9.34 -5.44 27.65
N PHE A 388 9.01 -6.24 26.64
CA PHE A 388 7.71 -6.25 25.97
C PHE A 388 6.72 -7.28 26.57
N ARG A 389 7.09 -7.96 27.67
CA ARG A 389 6.22 -8.84 28.49
C ARG A 389 5.71 -10.10 27.80
N HIS A 390 6.50 -10.64 26.86
CA HIS A 390 6.11 -11.83 26.09
C HIS A 390 6.47 -13.13 26.83
N LYS A 391 5.62 -13.54 27.77
CA LYS A 391 5.83 -14.70 28.66
C LYS A 391 6.20 -16.00 27.94
N GLU A 392 5.49 -16.37 26.88
CA GLU A 392 5.74 -17.62 26.18
C GLU A 392 7.07 -17.59 25.40
N ILE A 393 7.42 -16.45 24.82
CA ILE A 393 8.73 -16.25 24.16
C ILE A 393 9.87 -16.35 25.16
N VAL A 394 9.74 -15.75 26.34
CA VAL A 394 10.76 -15.84 27.41
C VAL A 394 11.02 -17.31 27.78
N LYS A 395 9.97 -18.13 27.93
CA LYS A 395 10.12 -19.57 28.18
C LYS A 395 10.84 -20.27 27.02
N THR A 396 10.47 -19.98 25.78
CA THR A 396 11.07 -20.59 24.58
C THR A 396 12.55 -20.24 24.44
N LEU A 397 12.92 -18.97 24.62
CA LEU A 397 14.31 -18.51 24.61
C LEU A 397 15.15 -19.16 25.73
N ARG A 398 14.59 -19.29 26.94
CA ARG A 398 15.27 -19.94 28.07
C ARG A 398 15.47 -21.42 27.84
N LYS A 399 14.49 -22.11 27.24
CA LYS A 399 14.66 -23.51 26.78
C LYS A 399 15.77 -23.63 25.73
N ALA A 400 15.91 -22.63 24.86
CA ALA A 400 16.98 -22.55 23.86
C ALA A 400 18.33 -22.03 24.41
N GLY A 401 18.48 -21.90 25.73
CA GLY A 401 19.75 -21.57 26.38
C GLY A 401 20.07 -20.07 26.51
N ALA A 402 19.12 -19.16 26.26
CA ALA A 402 19.29 -17.74 26.54
C ALA A 402 19.54 -17.50 28.05
N GLN A 403 20.33 -16.50 28.41
CA GLN A 403 20.68 -16.21 29.81
C GLN A 403 20.40 -14.74 30.10
N LEU A 404 19.89 -14.47 31.31
CA LEU A 404 19.69 -13.11 31.78
C LEU A 404 21.07 -12.49 32.06
N MET A 405 21.46 -11.52 31.23
CA MET A 405 22.80 -10.91 31.27
C MET A 405 22.86 -9.59 32.08
N LYS A 406 21.72 -9.12 32.60
CA LYS A 406 21.63 -7.94 33.46
C LYS A 406 22.35 -8.17 34.79
N SER A 407 22.92 -7.11 35.36
CA SER A 407 23.54 -7.21 36.68
C SER A 407 22.51 -7.56 37.76
N SER A 408 22.94 -8.27 38.81
CA SER A 408 22.07 -8.62 39.94
C SER A 408 21.38 -7.39 40.55
N MET A 409 22.10 -6.26 40.58
CA MET A 409 21.59 -4.98 41.06
C MET A 409 20.50 -4.37 40.18
N GLU A 410 20.69 -4.32 38.85
CA GLU A 410 19.69 -3.78 37.92
C GLU A 410 18.40 -4.60 37.95
N THR A 411 18.54 -5.93 38.01
CA THR A 411 17.43 -6.86 38.18
C THR A 411 16.70 -6.61 39.50
N ALA A 412 17.43 -6.42 40.61
CA ALA A 412 16.84 -6.17 41.93
C ALA A 412 16.01 -4.88 41.97
N VAL A 413 16.52 -3.79 41.38
CA VAL A 413 15.81 -2.50 41.31
C VAL A 413 14.49 -2.64 40.55
N GLU A 414 14.51 -3.33 39.41
CA GLU A 414 13.30 -3.51 38.60
C GLU A 414 12.29 -4.45 39.28
N LEU A 415 12.74 -5.55 39.88
CA LEU A 415 11.88 -6.43 40.67
C LEU A 415 11.24 -5.69 41.87
N CYS A 416 12.00 -4.85 42.58
CA CYS A 416 11.48 -4.01 43.66
C CYS A 416 10.43 -3.01 43.15
N ARG A 417 10.65 -2.42 41.97
CA ARG A 417 9.70 -1.50 41.33
C ARG A 417 8.40 -2.20 40.94
N LEU A 418 8.48 -3.42 40.39
CA LEU A 418 7.32 -4.24 40.05
C LEU A 418 6.56 -4.67 41.30
N ALA A 419 7.29 -5.07 42.35
CA ALA A 419 6.71 -5.44 43.63
C ALA A 419 5.98 -4.26 44.32
N ALA A 420 6.51 -3.04 44.21
CA ALA A 420 5.84 -1.83 44.71
C ALA A 420 4.49 -1.54 44.02
N LYS A 421 4.36 -1.92 42.74
CA LYS A 421 3.18 -1.66 41.89
C LYS A 421 2.17 -2.81 41.88
N ASN A 422 2.39 -3.87 42.66
CA ASN A 422 1.58 -5.10 42.68
C ASN A 422 1.41 -5.75 41.29
N ARG A 423 2.48 -5.85 40.49
CA ARG A 423 2.40 -6.44 39.13
C ARG A 423 2.94 -7.87 39.09
N VAL A 424 2.16 -8.81 39.60
CA VAL A 424 2.51 -10.23 39.71
C VAL A 424 2.77 -10.89 38.35
N ASP A 425 1.98 -10.57 37.33
CA ASP A 425 2.18 -11.11 35.97
C ASP A 425 3.54 -10.75 35.36
N ASP A 426 4.02 -9.53 35.63
CA ASP A 426 5.34 -9.09 35.17
C ASP A 426 6.44 -9.79 35.97
N LEU A 427 6.29 -9.94 37.29
CA LEU A 427 7.22 -10.71 38.12
C LEU A 427 7.34 -12.16 37.62
N LEU A 428 6.23 -12.76 37.19
CA LEU A 428 6.20 -14.10 36.61
C LEU A 428 7.04 -14.18 35.31
N VAL A 429 7.05 -13.15 34.46
CA VAL A 429 7.93 -13.09 33.28
C VAL A 429 9.41 -13.08 33.68
N TRP A 430 9.77 -12.27 34.68
CA TRP A 430 11.14 -12.22 35.20
C TRP A 430 11.58 -13.54 35.86
N GLN A 431 10.66 -14.25 36.51
CA GLN A 431 10.91 -15.60 37.01
C GLN A 431 11.21 -16.58 35.87
N PHE A 432 10.41 -16.60 34.80
CA PHE A 432 10.68 -17.48 33.66
C PHE A 432 12.03 -17.14 33.01
N ALA A 433 12.43 -15.87 32.98
CA ALA A 433 13.75 -15.44 32.53
C ALA A 433 14.92 -15.89 33.42
N GLY A 434 14.63 -16.38 34.64
CA GLY A 434 15.63 -16.84 35.61
C GLY A 434 16.20 -15.73 36.49
N ALA A 435 15.42 -14.67 36.76
CA ALA A 435 15.81 -13.61 37.68
C ALA A 435 15.93 -14.12 39.14
N ASP A 436 16.93 -13.62 39.87
CA ASP A 436 17.07 -13.88 41.30
C ASP A 436 16.25 -12.88 42.12
N PHE A 437 15.21 -13.36 42.79
CA PHE A 437 14.33 -12.54 43.62
C PHE A 437 14.91 -12.24 45.02
N ASN A 438 16.03 -12.87 45.39
CA ASN A 438 16.78 -12.51 46.59
C ASN A 438 17.77 -11.37 46.35
N ALA A 439 17.93 -10.93 45.09
CA ALA A 439 18.74 -9.79 44.75
C ALA A 439 18.20 -8.52 45.43
N SER A 440 19.12 -7.67 45.90
CA SER A 440 18.79 -6.50 46.70
C SER A 440 19.12 -5.20 45.97
N ASP A 441 18.32 -4.16 46.18
CA ASP A 441 18.59 -2.81 45.67
C ASP A 441 19.72 -2.10 46.45
N TYR A 442 19.91 -0.79 46.20
CA TYR A 442 20.96 0.02 46.84
C TYR A 442 20.78 0.17 48.35
N ASP A 443 19.55 0.01 48.83
CA ASP A 443 19.19 0.01 50.24
C ASP A 443 19.22 -1.40 50.84
N LYS A 444 19.79 -2.39 50.12
CA LYS A 444 19.75 -3.82 50.47
C LYS A 444 18.34 -4.38 50.63
N ARG A 445 17.31 -3.71 50.09
CA ARG A 445 15.94 -4.22 50.14
C ARG A 445 15.74 -5.23 49.03
N THR A 446 15.06 -6.32 49.36
CA THR A 446 14.54 -7.27 48.37
C THR A 446 13.15 -6.85 47.90
N PRO A 447 12.66 -7.39 46.77
CA PRO A 447 11.28 -7.17 46.32
C PRO A 447 10.24 -7.46 47.41
N LEU A 448 10.52 -8.41 48.31
CA LEU A 448 9.67 -8.74 49.45
C LEU A 448 9.60 -7.61 50.48
N HIS A 449 10.71 -6.94 50.80
CA HIS A 449 10.69 -5.77 51.68
C HIS A 449 9.76 -4.69 51.13
N VAL A 450 9.86 -4.41 49.83
CA VAL A 450 9.09 -3.35 49.18
C VAL A 450 7.61 -3.72 49.06
N ALA A 451 7.29 -4.98 48.75
CA ALA A 451 5.91 -5.47 48.71
C ALA A 451 5.21 -5.34 50.07
N VAL A 452 5.92 -5.68 51.16
CA VAL A 452 5.41 -5.54 52.53
C VAL A 452 5.16 -4.09 52.89
N CYS A 453 6.12 -3.18 52.65
CA CYS A 453 5.95 -1.76 52.96
C CYS A 453 4.80 -1.09 52.18
N ARG A 454 4.38 -1.67 51.05
CA ARG A 454 3.23 -1.19 50.25
C ARG A 454 1.93 -1.94 50.52
N ASN A 455 1.93 -2.90 51.45
CA ASN A 455 0.79 -3.77 51.76
C ASN A 455 0.25 -4.54 50.53
N ASN A 456 1.14 -4.96 49.63
CA ASN A 456 0.78 -5.70 48.41
C ASN A 456 0.69 -7.20 48.72
N VAL A 457 -0.41 -7.63 49.35
CA VAL A 457 -0.63 -9.01 49.85
C VAL A 457 -0.43 -10.07 48.76
N GLU A 458 -0.95 -9.84 47.56
CA GLU A 458 -0.85 -10.75 46.43
C GLU A 458 0.60 -10.95 45.97
N THR A 459 1.35 -9.86 45.87
CA THR A 459 2.79 -9.91 45.57
C THR A 459 3.58 -10.59 46.69
N VAL A 460 3.24 -10.36 47.96
CA VAL A 460 3.89 -11.04 49.09
C VAL A 460 3.67 -12.55 49.02
N ALA A 461 2.44 -13.01 48.74
CA ALA A 461 2.13 -14.43 48.53
C ALA A 461 2.98 -15.01 47.40
N PHE A 462 2.96 -14.35 46.24
CA PHE A 462 3.72 -14.79 45.07
C PHE A 462 5.23 -14.90 45.36
N LEU A 463 5.83 -13.91 46.01
CA LEU A 463 7.27 -13.91 46.31
C LEU A 463 7.65 -15.03 47.30
N LEU A 464 6.80 -15.30 48.30
CA LEU A 464 7.04 -16.38 49.25
C LEU A 464 6.93 -17.76 48.58
N GLU A 465 5.90 -17.99 47.75
CA GLU A 465 5.74 -19.21 46.96
C GLU A 465 6.95 -19.50 46.07
N HIS A 466 7.61 -18.44 45.58
CA HIS A 466 8.79 -18.52 44.71
C HIS A 466 10.14 -18.52 45.46
N GLY A 467 10.13 -18.74 46.79
CA GLY A 467 11.33 -19.04 47.55
C GLY A 467 12.19 -17.84 47.95
N VAL A 468 11.61 -16.63 47.98
CA VAL A 468 12.32 -15.44 48.47
C VAL A 468 12.57 -15.55 49.97
N ASN A 469 13.81 -15.32 50.40
CA ASN A 469 14.23 -15.43 51.78
C ASN A 469 13.68 -14.24 52.61
N PRO A 470 12.74 -14.48 53.54
CA PRO A 470 12.13 -13.42 54.37
C PRO A 470 13.03 -12.98 55.54
N TYR A 471 14.23 -13.53 55.67
CA TYR A 471 15.17 -13.19 56.74
C TYR A 471 16.31 -12.26 56.29
N LEU A 472 16.30 -11.85 55.02
CA LEU A 472 17.24 -10.86 54.51
C LEU A 472 16.96 -9.51 55.18
N ARG A 473 18.02 -8.75 55.45
CA ARG A 473 17.97 -7.46 56.13
C ARG A 473 18.33 -6.34 55.17
N ASP A 474 17.56 -5.26 55.24
CA ASP A 474 17.86 -4.02 54.53
C ASP A 474 19.02 -3.24 55.18
N VAL A 475 19.35 -2.06 54.65
CA VAL A 475 20.39 -1.16 55.16
C VAL A 475 20.14 -0.71 56.61
N PHE A 476 18.88 -0.68 57.05
CA PHE A 476 18.50 -0.33 58.42
C PHE A 476 18.53 -1.54 59.37
N GLY A 477 18.82 -2.73 58.85
CA GLY A 477 18.85 -3.97 59.60
C GLY A 477 17.48 -4.61 59.78
N SER A 478 16.43 -4.06 59.18
CA SER A 478 15.05 -4.56 59.29
C SER A 478 14.82 -5.71 58.32
N THR A 479 14.11 -6.75 58.77
CA THR A 479 13.58 -7.80 57.89
C THR A 479 12.20 -7.41 57.34
N PRO A 480 11.69 -8.08 56.28
CA PRO A 480 10.29 -7.92 55.86
C PRO A 480 9.28 -8.14 57.00
N MET A 481 9.58 -9.04 57.94
CA MET A 481 8.77 -9.26 59.14
C MET A 481 8.79 -8.04 60.08
N ASP A 482 9.95 -7.43 60.29
CA ASP A 482 10.08 -6.23 61.13
C ASP A 482 9.31 -5.06 60.50
N ASN A 483 9.36 -4.92 59.16
CA ASN A 483 8.59 -3.93 58.43
C ASN A 483 7.07 -4.20 58.56
N ALA A 484 6.61 -5.44 58.40
CA ALA A 484 5.21 -5.80 58.55
C ALA A 484 4.66 -5.47 59.95
N LYS A 485 5.45 -5.74 61.01
CA LYS A 485 5.12 -5.41 62.40
C LYS A 485 5.10 -3.90 62.64
N SER A 486 6.05 -3.15 62.08
CA SER A 486 6.10 -1.69 62.22
C SER A 486 4.91 -0.97 61.57
N TYR A 487 4.30 -1.57 60.54
CA TYR A 487 3.12 -1.04 59.85
C TYR A 487 1.81 -1.71 60.30
N GLU A 488 1.83 -2.56 61.33
CA GLU A 488 0.65 -3.27 61.88
C GLU A 488 -0.13 -4.10 60.82
N LEU A 489 0.59 -4.70 59.87
CA LEU A 489 -0.02 -5.44 58.74
C LEU A 489 -0.33 -6.90 59.10
N HIS A 490 -1.38 -7.12 59.90
CA HIS A 490 -1.76 -8.44 60.44
C HIS A 490 -1.80 -9.58 59.40
N ASN A 491 -2.43 -9.35 58.24
CA ASN A 491 -2.52 -10.37 57.18
C ASN A 491 -1.14 -10.81 56.65
N ILE A 492 -0.20 -9.87 56.52
CA ILE A 492 1.15 -10.14 56.03
C ILE A 492 2.01 -10.77 57.11
N ILE A 493 1.82 -10.37 58.37
CA ILE A 493 2.48 -10.99 59.53
C ILE A 493 2.11 -12.48 59.58
N ASP A 494 0.83 -12.82 59.46
CA ASP A 494 0.36 -14.21 59.43
C ASP A 494 0.96 -15.00 58.25
N MET A 495 1.06 -14.38 57.07
CA MET A 495 1.69 -15.00 55.90
C MET A 495 3.20 -15.26 56.08
N LEU A 496 3.91 -14.33 56.70
CA LEU A 496 5.35 -14.46 56.97
C LEU A 496 5.63 -15.43 58.14
N ASP A 497 4.79 -15.47 59.17
CA ASP A 497 4.88 -16.42 60.29
C ASP A 497 4.54 -17.85 59.84
N GLY A 498 3.62 -18.00 58.87
CA GLY A 498 3.32 -19.27 58.21
C GLY A 498 4.43 -19.81 57.31
N TYR A 499 5.46 -19.01 57.01
CA TYR A 499 6.55 -19.39 56.10
C TYR A 499 7.57 -20.33 56.78
N CYS A 500 7.30 -21.62 56.77
CA CYS A 500 8.24 -22.66 57.19
C CYS A 500 9.24 -22.98 56.06
N GLY A 501 10.45 -22.42 56.14
CA GLY A 501 11.53 -22.66 55.18
C GLY A 501 11.71 -24.14 54.80
N LEU A 502 11.86 -24.39 53.50
CA LEU A 502 12.13 -25.69 52.88
C LEU A 502 13.31 -26.42 53.56
N LYS A 503 13.00 -27.37 54.45
CA LYS A 503 13.89 -28.42 54.99
C LYS A 503 14.30 -29.46 53.93
N LYS A 504 14.81 -29.03 52.77
CA LYS A 504 15.47 -29.90 51.79
C LYS A 504 16.62 -29.13 51.17
N PHE A 505 17.79 -29.12 51.84
CA PHE A 505 19.15 -28.93 51.29
C PHE A 505 20.06 -28.47 52.45
N ASN A 506 20.39 -29.38 53.37
CA ASN A 506 21.67 -29.42 54.09
C ASN A 506 21.70 -30.60 55.07
N LYS A 507 21.98 -31.78 54.51
CA LYS A 507 22.65 -32.86 55.25
C LYS A 507 23.56 -33.65 54.32
N ILE A 508 24.57 -32.98 53.77
CA ILE A 508 25.89 -33.58 53.59
C ILE A 508 26.89 -32.56 54.12
N SER A 509 27.20 -32.65 55.41
CA SER A 509 28.44 -32.09 55.92
C SER A 509 29.57 -32.91 55.31
N THR A 510 30.41 -32.30 54.48
CA THR A 510 31.67 -32.90 54.09
C THR A 510 32.64 -32.85 55.26
N SER A 511 33.08 -34.03 55.69
CA SER A 511 34.46 -34.21 56.10
C SER A 511 35.38 -33.70 54.99
N SER A 512 36.10 -32.61 55.27
CA SER A 512 37.55 -32.41 55.09
C SER A 512 38.24 -33.27 54.00
N LYS A 513 39.13 -32.76 53.13
CA LYS A 513 40.11 -31.67 53.27
C LYS A 513 40.94 -31.59 51.96
N LYS A 514 41.58 -30.44 51.75
CA LYS A 514 42.79 -30.15 50.93
C LYS A 514 42.59 -30.20 49.40
N SER A 515 43.22 -29.37 48.58
CA SER A 515 44.13 -28.22 48.72
C SER A 515 44.24 -27.62 47.31
N LEU A 516 44.33 -26.30 47.13
CA LEU A 516 44.92 -25.74 45.91
C LEU A 516 45.54 -24.36 46.18
N LYS A 517 46.86 -24.31 45.94
CA LYS A 517 47.68 -23.11 45.76
C LYS A 517 47.60 -22.68 44.29
N THR A 518 47.50 -21.37 44.10
CA THR A 518 48.02 -20.49 43.02
C THR A 518 48.62 -21.11 41.75
N LEU A 519 48.22 -20.59 40.57
CA LEU A 519 49.09 -19.87 39.59
C LEU A 519 48.26 -19.33 38.37
N PRO A 520 48.82 -18.38 37.58
CA PRO A 520 48.18 -17.55 36.55
C PRO A 520 48.57 -17.90 35.08
N GLU A 521 47.98 -17.15 34.13
CA GLU A 521 48.43 -16.70 32.78
C GLU A 521 49.10 -17.63 31.73
N CYS A 522 48.92 -17.16 30.48
CA CYS A 522 49.60 -17.49 29.20
C CYS A 522 48.99 -18.58 28.29
N GLY A 523 48.91 -18.20 27.01
CA GLY A 523 48.45 -19.03 25.91
C GLY A 523 49.59 -19.70 25.15
N GLU A 524 49.36 -19.78 23.84
CA GLU A 524 50.18 -20.34 22.75
C GLU A 524 49.99 -21.83 22.40
N ASN A 525 49.42 -21.97 21.20
CA ASN A 525 49.95 -22.70 20.06
C ASN A 525 49.59 -24.17 19.80
N ASP A 526 49.11 -24.29 18.56
CA ASP A 526 49.45 -25.28 17.55
C ASP A 526 48.79 -26.66 17.55
N GLY A 527 48.36 -27.00 16.33
CA GLY A 527 48.72 -28.30 15.77
C GLY A 527 47.56 -29.25 15.53
N ILE A 528 46.84 -29.00 14.42
CA ILE A 528 46.63 -29.94 13.31
C ILE A 528 46.88 -31.44 13.65
N VAL A 529 45.87 -32.29 13.41
CA VAL A 529 45.89 -33.39 12.41
C VAL A 529 44.66 -34.29 12.60
N VAL A 530 43.74 -34.18 11.63
CA VAL A 530 43.11 -35.24 10.81
C VAL A 530 42.75 -36.58 11.47
N THR A 531 41.47 -36.97 11.39
CA THR A 531 40.99 -38.12 10.58
C THR A 531 39.44 -38.18 10.63
N THR A 532 38.79 -37.86 9.49
CA THR A 532 38.00 -38.80 8.63
C THR A 532 36.82 -39.46 9.36
N GLY A 533 35.56 -39.18 9.02
CA GLY A 533 34.89 -39.62 7.78
C GLY A 533 33.91 -40.73 8.20
N GLY A 534 32.59 -40.54 8.13
CA GLY A 534 31.81 -40.77 6.92
C GLY A 534 31.03 -42.09 7.02
N SER A 535 29.75 -42.05 6.62
CA SER A 535 28.99 -43.18 6.02
C SER A 535 28.65 -44.37 6.96
N GLU A 536 27.57 -45.14 6.84
CA GLU A 536 26.49 -45.23 5.87
C GLU A 536 25.46 -46.27 6.38
N LYS A 537 24.23 -46.12 5.90
CA LYS A 537 23.30 -47.16 5.41
C LYS A 537 22.67 -48.21 6.34
N CYS A 538 21.33 -48.19 6.25
CA CYS A 538 20.43 -49.29 5.88
C CYS A 538 20.58 -50.65 6.57
N ALA A 539 19.48 -51.10 7.17
CA ALA A 539 18.62 -52.11 6.55
C ALA A 539 17.39 -52.40 7.42
N VAL A 540 16.23 -52.50 6.78
CA VAL A 540 15.02 -53.17 7.30
C VAL A 540 15.32 -54.69 7.35
N PRO A 541 14.64 -55.53 8.16
CA PRO A 541 13.28 -55.96 7.80
C PRO A 541 12.33 -56.44 8.94
N SER A 542 11.03 -56.32 8.63
CA SER A 542 9.94 -57.30 8.82
C SER A 542 9.49 -57.83 10.20
N SER A 543 8.16 -57.71 10.37
CA SER A 543 7.17 -58.78 10.67
C SER A 543 6.53 -58.85 12.06
N THR A 544 5.19 -58.79 12.07
CA THR A 544 4.20 -59.53 12.91
C THR A 544 4.28 -59.36 14.44
N LYS A 545 3.20 -59.24 15.25
CA LYS A 545 1.87 -59.88 15.19
C LYS A 545 0.99 -59.37 16.36
N HIS A 546 -0.33 -59.53 16.22
CA HIS A 546 -1.39 -59.74 17.24
C HIS A 546 -2.10 -58.56 17.96
N LEU A 547 -3.38 -58.38 17.57
CA LEU A 547 -4.65 -58.26 18.34
C LEU A 547 -4.63 -58.68 19.83
N PRO A 548 -5.63 -58.31 20.70
CA PRO A 548 -7.05 -57.99 20.42
C PRO A 548 -7.54 -56.64 21.04
N SER A 549 -8.56 -55.90 20.56
CA SER A 549 -10.01 -56.11 20.35
C SER A 549 -10.84 -56.50 21.59
N THR A 550 -11.76 -55.63 22.01
CA THR A 550 -13.21 -55.92 22.31
C THR A 550 -13.85 -54.64 22.88
N THR A 551 -14.70 -53.91 22.14
CA THR A 551 -16.15 -54.06 21.85
C THR A 551 -17.12 -53.63 22.95
N ALA A 552 -18.21 -53.02 22.45
CA ALA A 552 -19.50 -52.66 23.06
C ALA A 552 -19.55 -51.26 23.73
N GLY A 553 -20.51 -50.38 23.44
CA GLY A 553 -21.76 -50.53 22.70
C GLY A 553 -22.92 -49.96 23.52
N LYS A 554 -23.63 -48.99 22.92
CA LYS A 554 -25.04 -48.61 23.15
C LYS A 554 -25.45 -47.87 24.44
N GLN A 555 -26.04 -46.69 24.14
CA GLN A 555 -27.40 -46.25 24.48
C GLN A 555 -27.71 -45.62 25.85
N THR A 556 -28.53 -44.56 25.74
CA THR A 556 -29.64 -44.13 26.63
C THR A 556 -29.25 -43.60 28.01
N MET A 557 -29.94 -42.66 28.63
CA MET A 557 -30.91 -41.62 28.29
C MET A 557 -31.09 -40.85 29.62
N GLN A 558 -31.43 -39.57 29.56
CA GLN A 558 -32.34 -38.88 30.48
C GLN A 558 -32.20 -39.14 32.00
N SER A 559 -31.81 -38.11 32.76
CA SER A 559 -32.71 -37.23 33.53
C SER A 559 -32.34 -37.37 35.02
N THR A 560 -32.48 -36.41 35.93
CA THR A 560 -33.49 -35.36 36.14
C THR A 560 -32.95 -34.33 37.15
N SER A 561 -33.42 -33.09 37.00
CA SER A 561 -33.95 -32.17 38.06
C SER A 561 -33.01 -31.72 39.20
N SER A 562 -32.70 -30.43 39.32
CA SER A 562 -33.51 -29.31 39.92
C SER A 562 -32.83 -28.90 41.26
N SER A 563 -32.82 -27.66 41.76
CA SER A 563 -33.70 -26.51 41.61
C SER A 563 -33.03 -25.23 42.18
N ASP A 564 -33.59 -24.08 41.79
CA ASP A 564 -33.71 -22.80 42.53
C ASP A 564 -32.49 -21.86 42.67
N ALA A 565 -32.59 -20.52 42.53
CA ALA A 565 -33.63 -19.59 42.06
C ALA A 565 -33.07 -18.15 42.01
N ALA A 566 -33.60 -17.34 41.06
CA ALA A 566 -33.94 -15.89 41.12
C ALA A 566 -32.84 -14.83 41.37
N ASP A 567 -32.84 -13.61 40.81
CA ASP A 567 -33.67 -12.82 39.84
C ASP A 567 -32.79 -11.59 39.48
N GLY A 568 -32.76 -10.99 38.28
CA GLY A 568 -33.85 -10.36 37.50
C GLY A 568 -33.87 -8.84 37.78
N ASP A 569 -34.11 -7.88 36.88
CA ASP A 569 -34.45 -7.79 35.45
C ASP A 569 -34.51 -6.25 35.14
N VAL A 570 -34.54 -5.66 33.93
CA VAL A 570 -35.62 -5.58 32.91
C VAL A 570 -34.99 -4.74 31.74
N ALA A 571 -34.85 -5.15 30.46
CA ALA A 571 -35.79 -5.62 29.41
C ALA A 571 -36.47 -4.45 28.63
N LEU A 572 -36.75 -4.44 27.32
CA LEU A 572 -37.52 -5.34 26.41
C LEU A 572 -37.41 -4.75 24.97
N ASN A 573 -37.66 -5.39 23.82
CA ASN A 573 -37.90 -6.77 23.39
C ASN A 573 -37.79 -6.85 21.85
N ARG A 574 -37.32 -7.99 21.34
CA ARG A 574 -37.73 -8.56 20.03
C ARG A 574 -38.78 -9.63 20.30
N ARG A 575 -39.71 -9.87 19.35
CA ARG A 575 -40.12 -11.24 18.98
C ARG A 575 -41.01 -11.29 17.73
N SER A 576 -40.66 -12.23 16.87
CA SER A 576 -41.47 -12.85 15.80
C SER A 576 -42.37 -13.96 16.37
N PHE A 577 -43.57 -14.18 15.82
CA PHE A 577 -44.30 -15.45 15.91
C PHE A 577 -45.25 -15.66 14.71
N HIS A 578 -45.61 -16.93 14.54
CA HIS A 578 -46.05 -17.70 13.37
C HIS A 578 -47.51 -17.58 12.87
N ALA A 579 -47.69 -17.96 11.58
CA ALA A 579 -48.67 -18.89 10.98
C ALA A 579 -50.06 -18.45 10.40
N GLN A 580 -50.21 -18.82 9.11
CA GLN A 580 -51.33 -19.49 8.41
C GLN A 580 -52.60 -18.74 7.93
N LEU A 581 -53.02 -19.16 6.72
CA LEU A 581 -54.27 -18.92 5.95
C LEU A 581 -54.33 -17.60 5.16
N SER A 582 -54.84 -17.48 3.93
CA SER A 582 -55.14 -18.38 2.80
C SER A 582 -55.71 -17.47 1.68
N ARG A 583 -55.46 -17.80 0.40
CA ARG A 583 -56.27 -17.45 -0.80
C ARG A 583 -56.60 -15.95 -1.07
N SER A 584 -56.10 -15.42 -2.20
CA SER A 584 -56.89 -15.32 -3.45
C SER A 584 -56.26 -14.36 -4.49
N PHE A 585 -55.92 -14.95 -5.66
CA PHE A 585 -56.20 -14.49 -7.03
C PHE A 585 -55.72 -13.12 -7.56
N PHE A 586 -54.78 -13.19 -8.52
CA PHE A 586 -54.94 -12.82 -9.94
C PHE A 586 -55.93 -11.69 -10.29
N GLN A 587 -55.46 -10.61 -10.92
CA GLN A 587 -55.63 -10.32 -12.36
C GLN A 587 -55.33 -8.86 -12.72
N SER A 588 -54.47 -8.71 -13.74
CA SER A 588 -54.47 -7.74 -14.85
C SER A 588 -55.43 -6.54 -14.82
N ARG A 589 -54.91 -5.36 -15.23
CA ARG A 589 -55.48 -4.61 -16.35
C ARG A 589 -54.53 -3.58 -16.95
N SER A 590 -54.27 -3.79 -18.24
CA SER A 590 -53.81 -2.88 -19.28
C SER A 590 -54.84 -1.79 -19.64
N SER A 591 -54.37 -0.63 -20.10
CA SER A 591 -55.01 0.25 -21.12
C SER A 591 -54.17 1.53 -21.25
N SER A 592 -53.43 1.81 -22.33
CA SER A 592 -53.79 2.15 -23.73
C SER A 592 -54.06 3.64 -23.97
N SER A 593 -53.17 4.28 -24.74
CA SER A 593 -53.40 5.36 -25.73
C SER A 593 -52.02 5.76 -26.28
N SER A 594 -51.73 6.00 -27.55
CA SER A 594 -52.39 5.83 -28.84
C SER A 594 -51.29 6.14 -29.88
N SER A 595 -51.33 5.42 -31.00
CA SER A 595 -50.48 5.46 -32.20
C SER A 595 -50.32 6.83 -32.88
N VAL A 596 -49.11 7.11 -33.41
CA VAL A 596 -48.91 7.58 -34.80
C VAL A 596 -47.63 6.93 -35.36
N ASP A 597 -47.80 6.22 -36.48
CA ASP A 597 -46.77 5.57 -37.29
C ASP A 597 -45.83 6.54 -38.01
N GLY A 598 -44.61 6.07 -38.30
CA GLY A 598 -43.68 6.69 -39.23
C GLY A 598 -42.37 5.90 -39.32
N GLY A 599 -42.39 4.76 -40.01
CA GLY A 599 -41.22 3.89 -40.15
C GLY A 599 -40.11 4.45 -41.04
N SER A 600 -38.86 4.19 -40.68
CA SER A 600 -37.83 3.75 -41.62
C SER A 600 -36.76 2.93 -40.88
N SER A 601 -36.42 1.80 -41.48
CA SER A 601 -35.58 0.71 -41.00
C SER A 601 -34.11 1.08 -40.83
N SER A 602 -33.50 0.67 -39.71
CA SER A 602 -32.06 0.38 -39.63
C SER A 602 -31.84 -0.92 -38.81
N PRO A 603 -30.83 -1.75 -39.14
CA PRO A 603 -30.78 -3.14 -38.70
C PRO A 603 -30.31 -3.26 -37.25
N SER A 604 -31.02 -4.07 -36.46
CA SER A 604 -30.68 -4.41 -35.09
C SER A 604 -29.39 -5.23 -35.03
N LYS A 605 -28.41 -4.74 -34.26
CA LYS A 605 -27.27 -5.52 -33.77
C LYS A 605 -27.76 -6.43 -32.64
N SER A 606 -27.74 -7.74 -32.83
CA SER A 606 -28.02 -8.74 -31.80
C SER A 606 -26.94 -8.70 -30.72
N ARG A 607 -27.29 -8.27 -29.51
CA ARG A 607 -26.48 -8.44 -28.29
C ARG A 607 -26.57 -9.91 -27.86
N LEU A 608 -25.49 -10.67 -28.00
CA LEU A 608 -25.34 -12.01 -27.43
C LEU A 608 -24.68 -11.89 -26.06
N GLY A 609 -25.38 -12.30 -25.00
CA GLY A 609 -24.79 -12.38 -23.66
C GLY A 609 -25.82 -12.50 -22.54
N THR A 610 -26.27 -13.72 -22.27
CA THR A 610 -27.16 -14.19 -21.18
C THR A 610 -28.67 -14.02 -21.38
N VAL A 611 -29.37 -15.15 -21.47
CA VAL A 611 -30.84 -15.26 -21.31
C VAL A 611 -31.10 -15.57 -19.83
N PRO A 612 -31.88 -14.78 -19.09
CA PRO A 612 -32.36 -15.19 -17.79
C PRO A 612 -33.38 -16.31 -17.99
N VAL A 613 -33.10 -17.50 -17.47
CA VAL A 613 -34.08 -18.60 -17.47
C VAL A 613 -35.00 -18.40 -16.26
N GLU A 614 -36.24 -18.00 -16.50
CA GLU A 614 -37.30 -17.90 -15.47
C GLU A 614 -37.92 -19.27 -15.13
N ASP A 615 -37.58 -20.32 -15.88
CA ASP A 615 -38.08 -21.69 -15.70
C ASP A 615 -37.20 -22.53 -14.74
N PRO A 616 -37.77 -23.52 -14.03
CA PRO A 616 -36.99 -24.47 -13.22
C PRO A 616 -36.00 -25.25 -14.11
N ILE A 617 -34.73 -25.32 -13.68
CA ILE A 617 -33.65 -26.01 -14.40
C ILE A 617 -33.99 -27.50 -14.56
N THR A 618 -34.38 -27.90 -15.76
CA THR A 618 -34.56 -29.31 -16.19
C THR A 618 -33.31 -29.78 -16.94
N HIS A 619 -33.09 -31.11 -17.02
CA HIS A 619 -31.94 -31.69 -17.74
C HIS A 619 -31.89 -31.29 -19.22
N GLU A 620 -33.03 -30.93 -19.84
CA GLU A 620 -33.15 -30.56 -21.26
C GLU A 620 -32.74 -29.10 -21.56
N ASN A 621 -32.55 -28.24 -20.55
CA ASN A 621 -32.24 -26.81 -20.72
C ASN A 621 -30.80 -26.42 -20.35
N VAL A 622 -29.88 -27.40 -20.22
CA VAL A 622 -28.50 -27.16 -19.79
C VAL A 622 -27.57 -26.93 -20.98
N VAL A 623 -26.89 -25.77 -21.03
CA VAL A 623 -25.92 -25.45 -22.09
C VAL A 623 -24.51 -25.90 -21.67
N ASN A 624 -23.86 -26.69 -22.53
CA ASN A 624 -22.53 -27.22 -22.27
C ASN A 624 -21.41 -26.29 -22.79
N SER A 625 -20.33 -26.12 -22.02
CA SER A 625 -19.12 -25.44 -22.47
C SER A 625 -17.87 -26.27 -22.15
N LYS A 626 -16.86 -26.19 -23.02
CA LYS A 626 -15.60 -26.94 -22.90
C LYS A 626 -14.45 -25.97 -22.64
N VAL A 627 -13.70 -26.16 -21.56
CA VAL A 627 -12.59 -25.30 -21.12
C VAL A 627 -11.30 -26.13 -21.01
N LEU A 628 -10.17 -25.56 -21.43
CA LEU A 628 -8.86 -26.18 -21.20
C LEU A 628 -8.22 -25.59 -19.94
N LEU A 629 -7.87 -26.45 -18.99
CA LEU A 629 -7.04 -26.10 -17.84
C LEU A 629 -5.58 -26.49 -18.13
N LEU A 630 -4.74 -25.51 -18.42
CA LEU A 630 -3.31 -25.71 -18.62
C LEU A 630 -2.56 -25.55 -17.29
N TYR A 631 -1.91 -26.61 -16.82
CA TYR A 631 -1.07 -26.57 -15.63
C TYR A 631 0.40 -26.37 -16.01
N THR A 632 0.91 -25.19 -15.69
CA THR A 632 2.29 -24.76 -16.00
C THR A 632 3.22 -24.74 -14.78
N GLY A 633 2.63 -24.71 -13.58
CA GLY A 633 3.34 -24.64 -12.31
C GLY A 633 2.45 -24.07 -11.21
N GLY A 634 2.99 -23.92 -10.00
CA GLY A 634 2.24 -23.46 -8.83
C GLY A 634 1.90 -24.57 -7.83
N ALA A 635 1.50 -24.17 -6.61
CA ALA A 635 1.52 -25.03 -5.42
C ALA A 635 0.55 -26.23 -5.44
N LEU A 636 -0.45 -26.25 -6.33
CA LEU A 636 -1.48 -27.31 -6.40
C LEU A 636 -0.89 -28.70 -6.70
N GLY A 637 0.19 -28.77 -7.47
CA GLY A 637 0.79 -30.02 -7.91
C GLY A 637 1.98 -30.49 -7.08
N TRP A 638 2.32 -29.80 -5.99
CA TRP A 638 3.54 -30.07 -5.23
C TRP A 638 3.36 -31.19 -4.20
N LYS A 639 4.24 -32.19 -4.25
CA LYS A 639 4.56 -33.06 -3.11
C LYS A 639 5.91 -32.66 -2.53
N VAL A 640 5.97 -32.52 -1.20
CA VAL A 640 7.25 -32.38 -0.48
C VAL A 640 7.87 -33.78 -0.38
N ASP A 641 8.92 -34.04 -1.16
CA ASP A 641 9.78 -35.21 -0.92
C ASP A 641 10.89 -34.81 0.07
N PRO A 642 10.94 -35.40 1.28
CA PRO A 642 11.95 -35.06 2.28
C PRO A 642 13.38 -35.48 1.90
N ASN A 643 13.58 -36.28 0.84
CA ASN A 643 14.89 -36.85 0.48
C ASN A 643 15.51 -36.32 -0.83
N LEU A 644 14.81 -35.45 -1.57
CA LEU A 644 15.28 -34.89 -2.84
C LEU A 644 15.24 -33.35 -2.80
N GLU A 645 16.30 -32.68 -3.28
CA GLU A 645 16.29 -31.23 -3.50
C GLU A 645 15.42 -30.89 -4.73
N GLY A 646 14.09 -30.89 -4.56
CA GLY A 646 13.15 -30.52 -5.63
C GLY A 646 11.74 -31.10 -5.44
N PHE A 647 10.74 -30.42 -6.02
CA PHE A 647 9.35 -30.88 -6.00
C PHE A 647 9.08 -31.78 -7.22
N HIS A 648 8.69 -33.04 -6.99
CA HIS A 648 8.35 -33.98 -8.05
C HIS A 648 6.83 -34.04 -8.31
N LEU A 649 6.45 -34.01 -9.59
CA LEU A 649 5.07 -34.15 -10.06
C LEU A 649 4.83 -35.53 -10.69
N ASP A 650 4.01 -36.36 -10.01
CA ASP A 650 3.45 -37.58 -10.59
C ASP A 650 2.65 -37.26 -11.87
N LYS A 651 2.69 -38.12 -12.90
CA LYS A 651 1.84 -37.94 -14.11
C LYS A 651 0.35 -37.89 -13.69
N LYS A 652 -0.38 -36.87 -14.15
CA LYS A 652 -1.82 -36.68 -13.91
C LYS A 652 -2.17 -36.43 -12.44
N HIS A 653 -1.28 -35.80 -11.67
CA HIS A 653 -1.52 -35.56 -10.24
C HIS A 653 -2.62 -34.52 -9.99
N VAL A 654 -2.57 -33.40 -10.71
CA VAL A 654 -3.54 -32.29 -10.55
C VAL A 654 -4.93 -32.78 -10.91
N LEU A 655 -5.06 -33.49 -12.04
CA LEU A 655 -6.32 -34.10 -12.46
C LEU A 655 -6.89 -35.03 -11.38
N LYS A 656 -6.06 -35.89 -10.77
CA LYS A 656 -6.49 -36.81 -9.71
C LYS A 656 -6.99 -36.08 -8.47
N GLU A 657 -6.33 -35.00 -8.07
CA GLU A 657 -6.76 -34.22 -6.89
C GLU A 657 -8.05 -33.45 -7.17
N LEU A 658 -8.20 -32.87 -8.36
CA LEU A 658 -9.42 -32.14 -8.73
C LEU A 658 -10.65 -33.06 -8.82
N LYS A 659 -10.49 -34.29 -9.32
CA LYS A 659 -11.58 -35.28 -9.37
C LYS A 659 -12.11 -35.71 -7.99
N LYS A 660 -11.35 -35.51 -6.91
CA LYS A 660 -11.80 -35.79 -5.54
C LYS A 660 -12.72 -34.70 -4.98
N LEU A 661 -12.79 -33.53 -5.61
CA LEU A 661 -13.52 -32.37 -5.09
C LEU A 661 -14.94 -32.31 -5.68
N PRO A 662 -16.01 -32.45 -4.88
CA PRO A 662 -17.38 -32.40 -5.39
C PRO A 662 -17.76 -31.07 -6.06
N MET A 663 -17.12 -29.97 -5.64
CA MET A 663 -17.30 -28.65 -6.26
C MET A 663 -16.72 -28.55 -7.68
N MET A 664 -15.81 -29.46 -8.03
CA MET A 664 -15.13 -29.50 -9.34
C MET A 664 -15.64 -30.66 -10.20
N HIS A 665 -15.96 -31.81 -9.60
CA HIS A 665 -16.34 -33.02 -10.31
C HIS A 665 -17.66 -33.61 -9.81
N ASP A 666 -18.65 -33.65 -10.70
CA ASP A 666 -19.97 -34.23 -10.49
C ASP A 666 -19.96 -35.73 -10.84
N VAL A 667 -19.67 -36.57 -9.83
CA VAL A 667 -19.56 -38.02 -9.99
C VAL A 667 -20.91 -38.65 -10.33
N GLU A 668 -21.99 -38.16 -9.73
CA GLU A 668 -23.34 -38.69 -9.97
C GLU A 668 -23.77 -38.52 -11.42
N TYR A 669 -23.49 -37.37 -12.02
CA TYR A 669 -23.77 -37.12 -13.43
C TYR A 669 -22.90 -37.97 -14.36
N VAL A 670 -21.63 -38.18 -14.02
CA VAL A 670 -20.73 -39.05 -14.81
C VAL A 670 -21.20 -40.50 -14.76
N ASP A 671 -21.53 -41.02 -13.58
CA ASP A 671 -22.04 -42.37 -13.42
C ASP A 671 -23.41 -42.54 -14.12
N TYR A 672 -24.26 -41.52 -14.09
CA TYR A 672 -25.52 -41.47 -14.83
C TYR A 672 -25.30 -41.57 -16.35
N ILE A 673 -24.36 -40.81 -16.91
CA ILE A 673 -24.02 -40.87 -18.35
C ILE A 673 -23.40 -42.21 -18.74
N LEU A 674 -22.53 -42.77 -17.90
CA LEU A 674 -21.88 -44.05 -18.18
C LEU A 674 -22.86 -45.24 -18.09
N SER A 675 -23.93 -45.11 -17.30
CA SER A 675 -24.94 -46.16 -17.11
C SER A 675 -26.10 -46.09 -18.10
N ASN A 676 -26.47 -44.89 -18.55
CA ASN A 676 -27.53 -44.67 -19.53
C ASN A 676 -26.90 -44.22 -20.86
N VAL A 677 -26.83 -45.13 -21.83
CA VAL A 677 -26.42 -44.83 -23.22
C VAL A 677 -27.40 -43.82 -23.83
N LEU A 678 -27.18 -42.54 -23.56
CA LEU A 678 -28.01 -41.41 -24.00
C LEU A 678 -27.37 -40.71 -25.19
N ASP A 679 -28.20 -40.19 -26.10
CA ASP A 679 -27.80 -39.43 -27.30
C ASP A 679 -27.25 -38.02 -26.98
N ASP A 680 -27.27 -37.59 -25.71
CA ASP A 680 -26.79 -36.27 -25.23
C ASP A 680 -25.28 -36.23 -24.88
N ILE A 681 -24.54 -37.29 -25.23
CA ILE A 681 -23.09 -37.32 -25.05
C ILE A 681 -22.47 -36.39 -26.12
N PRO A 682 -21.56 -35.45 -25.77
CA PRO A 682 -20.80 -34.74 -26.80
C PRO A 682 -20.13 -35.77 -27.72
N GLU A 683 -20.14 -35.57 -29.05
CA GLU A 683 -19.76 -36.58 -30.07
C GLU A 683 -18.41 -37.32 -29.79
N GLU A 684 -17.54 -36.78 -28.94
CA GLU A 684 -16.24 -37.32 -28.53
C GLU A 684 -16.26 -38.21 -27.26
N GLY A 685 -17.36 -38.31 -26.50
CA GLY A 685 -17.41 -39.02 -25.21
C GLY A 685 -16.78 -38.24 -24.03
N ILE A 686 -17.13 -38.60 -22.79
CA ILE A 686 -16.42 -38.06 -21.60
C ILE A 686 -15.08 -38.78 -21.47
N GLY A 687 -14.00 -38.09 -21.85
CA GLY A 687 -12.65 -38.62 -21.75
C GLY A 687 -12.24 -38.91 -20.30
N SER A 688 -11.37 -39.91 -20.11
CA SER A 688 -10.84 -40.25 -18.76
C SER A 688 -10.08 -39.10 -18.08
N ASP A 689 -9.69 -38.09 -18.86
CA ASP A 689 -8.94 -36.91 -18.44
C ASP A 689 -9.79 -35.62 -18.30
N THR A 690 -11.12 -35.74 -18.46
CA THR A 690 -12.06 -34.63 -18.35
C THR A 690 -12.65 -34.56 -16.93
N ILE A 691 -12.80 -33.34 -16.42
CA ILE A 691 -13.52 -32.99 -15.20
C ILE A 691 -14.88 -32.41 -15.63
N VAL A 692 -15.97 -32.99 -15.12
CA VAL A 692 -17.33 -32.49 -15.33
C VAL A 692 -17.78 -31.69 -14.12
N MET A 693 -17.94 -30.38 -14.25
CA MET A 693 -18.38 -29.52 -13.14
C MET A 693 -19.90 -29.66 -12.87
N PRO A 694 -20.35 -29.40 -11.63
CA PRO A 694 -21.79 -29.28 -11.33
C PRO A 694 -22.46 -28.18 -12.16
N VAL A 695 -23.79 -28.29 -12.36
CA VAL A 695 -24.56 -27.25 -13.08
C VAL A 695 -24.56 -25.95 -12.27
N SER A 696 -24.24 -24.84 -12.92
CA SER A 696 -24.28 -23.53 -12.28
C SER A 696 -25.72 -23.00 -12.14
N LYS A 697 -25.91 -21.98 -11.31
CA LYS A 697 -27.19 -21.26 -11.19
C LYS A 697 -27.68 -20.62 -12.51
N TYR A 698 -26.81 -20.56 -13.52
CA TYR A 698 -27.08 -19.99 -14.83
C TYR A 698 -27.45 -21.05 -15.89
N GLY A 699 -27.69 -22.30 -15.48
CA GLY A 699 -28.08 -23.37 -16.40
C GLY A 699 -26.98 -23.82 -17.37
N LYS A 700 -25.71 -23.56 -17.05
CA LYS A 700 -24.55 -24.01 -17.84
C LYS A 700 -23.77 -25.09 -17.10
N ARG A 701 -23.29 -26.10 -17.85
CA ARG A 701 -22.38 -27.14 -17.36
C ARG A 701 -21.03 -27.03 -18.06
N VAL A 702 -19.96 -26.98 -17.27
CA VAL A 702 -18.59 -26.77 -17.77
C VAL A 702 -17.82 -28.09 -17.73
N PHE A 703 -17.27 -28.48 -18.88
CA PHE A 703 -16.36 -29.62 -19.05
C PHE A 703 -14.93 -29.09 -19.13
N VAL A 704 -14.06 -29.58 -18.26
CA VAL A 704 -12.68 -29.09 -18.13
C VAL A 704 -11.70 -30.20 -18.46
N ASP A 705 -10.96 -30.05 -19.56
CA ASP A 705 -9.84 -30.95 -19.86
C ASP A 705 -8.58 -30.42 -19.17
N VAL A 706 -7.83 -31.29 -18.50
CA VAL A 706 -6.61 -30.89 -17.78
C VAL A 706 -5.38 -31.31 -18.57
N LEU A 707 -4.58 -30.31 -18.99
CA LEU A 707 -3.30 -30.53 -19.64
C LEU A 707 -2.16 -30.14 -18.67
N GLU A 708 -1.50 -31.16 -18.12
CA GLU A 708 -0.27 -31.00 -17.36
C GLU A 708 0.93 -31.04 -18.32
N MET A 709 1.70 -29.96 -18.42
CA MET A 709 2.86 -29.92 -19.32
C MET A 709 3.92 -30.96 -18.89
N LYS A 710 4.34 -31.89 -19.77
CA LYS A 710 5.38 -32.91 -19.47
C LYS A 710 6.38 -33.25 -20.59
N GLU A 711 7.60 -33.54 -20.10
CA GLU A 711 8.69 -34.45 -20.55
C GLU A 711 9.79 -34.00 -21.52
N SER A 712 9.77 -32.80 -22.12
CA SER A 712 11.00 -32.21 -22.71
C SER A 712 11.43 -30.89 -22.09
N HIS A 713 10.52 -30.12 -21.48
CA HIS A 713 10.84 -28.83 -20.85
C HIS A 713 10.00 -28.65 -19.57
N VAL A 714 10.65 -28.13 -18.53
CA VAL A 714 10.44 -28.43 -17.10
C VAL A 714 9.17 -27.76 -16.52
N VAL A 715 8.42 -28.43 -15.61
CA VAL A 715 7.48 -27.74 -14.70
C VAL A 715 8.32 -27.03 -13.65
N VAL A 716 8.69 -25.80 -13.97
CA VAL A 716 9.51 -24.92 -13.14
C VAL A 716 8.66 -24.05 -12.24
N HIS A 717 9.23 -23.63 -11.10
CA HIS A 717 8.62 -22.57 -10.30
C HIS A 717 8.49 -21.32 -11.17
N SER A 718 7.46 -20.50 -10.98
CA SER A 718 7.22 -19.34 -11.85
C SER A 718 8.40 -18.35 -11.87
N LYS A 719 9.11 -18.21 -10.73
CA LYS A 719 10.40 -17.48 -10.60
C LYS A 719 11.52 -17.95 -11.54
N ASP A 720 11.46 -19.19 -12.02
CA ASP A 720 12.47 -19.85 -12.87
C ASP A 720 12.06 -19.85 -14.35
N GLN A 721 10.86 -19.35 -14.68
CA GLN A 721 10.36 -19.24 -16.05
C GLN A 721 10.85 -17.96 -16.73
N ASP A 722 11.06 -18.04 -18.05
CA ASP A 722 11.40 -16.90 -18.89
C ASP A 722 10.48 -16.77 -20.12
N ILE A 723 10.84 -15.86 -21.04
CA ILE A 723 10.06 -15.57 -22.25
C ILE A 723 9.92 -16.81 -23.16
N HIS A 724 10.88 -17.73 -23.17
CA HIS A 724 10.82 -18.93 -23.98
C HIS A 724 9.79 -19.93 -23.44
N ASP A 725 9.71 -20.06 -22.11
CA ASP A 725 8.67 -20.87 -21.46
C ASP A 725 7.27 -20.33 -21.80
N TRP A 726 7.11 -19.01 -21.80
CA TRP A 726 5.82 -18.37 -22.10
C TRP A 726 5.43 -18.51 -23.59
N ILE A 727 6.40 -18.48 -24.50
CA ILE A 727 6.15 -18.79 -25.92
C ILE A 727 5.65 -20.23 -26.08
N ASN A 728 6.20 -21.18 -25.33
CA ASN A 728 5.73 -22.58 -25.38
C ASN A 728 4.29 -22.71 -24.87
N ILE A 729 3.93 -22.00 -23.80
CA ILE A 729 2.55 -21.92 -23.29
C ILE A 729 1.62 -21.38 -24.39
N ALA A 730 2.01 -20.28 -25.04
CA ALA A 730 1.25 -19.68 -26.13
C ALA A 730 1.06 -20.64 -27.32
N LEU A 731 2.12 -21.32 -27.75
CA LEU A 731 2.06 -22.32 -28.83
C LEU A 731 1.11 -23.48 -28.50
N GLN A 732 1.14 -23.99 -27.27
CA GLN A 732 0.24 -25.05 -26.83
C GLN A 732 -1.23 -24.63 -26.89
N ILE A 733 -1.52 -23.38 -26.52
CA ILE A 733 -2.85 -22.77 -26.63
C ILE A 733 -3.27 -22.68 -28.10
N LYS A 734 -2.37 -22.29 -29.00
CA LYS A 734 -2.65 -22.22 -30.45
C LYS A 734 -3.15 -23.54 -31.02
N GLU A 735 -2.47 -24.63 -30.67
CA GLU A 735 -2.81 -25.97 -31.16
C GLU A 735 -4.20 -26.44 -30.70
N CYS A 736 -4.64 -25.93 -29.55
CA CYS A 736 -5.91 -26.30 -28.93
C CYS A 736 -7.00 -25.25 -29.14
N TYR A 737 -6.71 -24.12 -29.81
CA TYR A 737 -7.58 -22.95 -29.81
C TYR A 737 -9.00 -23.28 -30.26
N GLU A 738 -9.16 -24.01 -31.38
CA GLU A 738 -10.47 -24.35 -31.94
C GLU A 738 -11.29 -25.35 -31.10
N LYS A 739 -10.64 -26.14 -30.24
CA LYS A 739 -11.28 -27.24 -29.48
C LYS A 739 -12.02 -26.78 -28.22
N TYR A 740 -11.67 -25.60 -27.71
CA TYR A 740 -12.14 -25.12 -26.41
C TYR A 740 -12.83 -23.76 -26.54
N HIS A 741 -13.79 -23.49 -25.66
CA HIS A 741 -14.52 -22.21 -25.56
C HIS A 741 -13.77 -21.19 -24.70
N GLY A 742 -12.92 -21.65 -23.79
CA GLY A 742 -12.10 -20.81 -22.91
C GLY A 742 -10.88 -21.56 -22.38
N PHE A 743 -9.96 -20.81 -21.80
CA PHE A 743 -8.68 -21.29 -21.30
C PHE A 743 -8.45 -20.78 -19.87
N VAL A 744 -7.99 -21.68 -19.01
CA VAL A 744 -7.49 -21.33 -17.68
C VAL A 744 -6.05 -21.79 -17.57
N ILE A 745 -5.16 -20.89 -17.19
CA ILE A 745 -3.74 -21.19 -16.98
C ILE A 745 -3.47 -21.16 -15.48
N LEU A 746 -3.19 -22.33 -14.91
CA LEU A 746 -2.75 -22.41 -13.52
C LEU A 746 -1.23 -22.22 -13.48
N HIS A 747 -0.81 -21.16 -12.80
CA HIS A 747 0.55 -20.65 -12.79
C HIS A 747 0.95 -20.12 -11.40
N GLY A 748 2.24 -20.15 -11.04
CA GLY A 748 2.70 -19.65 -9.75
C GLY A 748 2.64 -18.12 -9.64
N THR A 749 2.24 -17.59 -8.48
CA THR A 749 2.04 -16.13 -8.28
C THR A 749 3.27 -15.25 -8.56
N ASP A 750 4.50 -15.70 -8.31
CA ASP A 750 5.69 -14.80 -8.33
C ASP A 750 5.92 -14.04 -9.64
N THR A 751 5.68 -14.68 -10.79
CA THR A 751 5.82 -14.04 -12.11
C THR A 751 4.52 -14.03 -12.92
N MET A 752 3.38 -14.31 -12.29
CA MET A 752 2.09 -14.39 -12.98
C MET A 752 1.71 -13.09 -13.71
N ALA A 753 1.97 -11.93 -13.10
CA ALA A 753 1.74 -10.62 -13.75
C ALA A 753 2.59 -10.43 -15.01
N TYR A 754 3.84 -10.92 -15.00
CA TYR A 754 4.71 -10.90 -16.17
C TYR A 754 4.19 -11.83 -17.28
N LEU A 755 3.79 -13.06 -16.94
CA LEU A 755 3.18 -13.99 -17.89
C LEU A 755 1.89 -13.41 -18.49
N ALA A 756 0.99 -12.87 -17.66
CA ALA A 756 -0.26 -12.27 -18.12
C ALA A 756 -0.01 -11.13 -19.11
N SER A 757 0.96 -10.26 -18.79
CA SER A 757 1.38 -9.17 -19.68
C SER A 757 1.97 -9.70 -20.99
N ALA A 758 2.89 -10.67 -20.91
CA ALA A 758 3.54 -11.23 -22.09
C ALA A 758 2.53 -11.92 -23.03
N LEU A 759 1.63 -12.75 -22.49
CA LEU A 759 0.56 -13.38 -23.28
C LEU A 759 -0.39 -12.36 -23.90
N SER A 760 -0.68 -11.25 -23.21
CA SER A 760 -1.51 -10.16 -23.76
C SER A 760 -0.89 -9.55 -25.02
N PHE A 761 0.44 -9.53 -25.14
CA PHE A 761 1.14 -9.05 -26.33
C PHE A 761 1.38 -10.16 -27.36
N MET A 762 1.53 -11.42 -26.93
CA MET A 762 1.70 -12.54 -27.86
C MET A 762 0.41 -12.86 -28.61
N PHE A 763 -0.75 -12.67 -27.98
CA PHE A 763 -2.05 -13.04 -28.55
C PHE A 763 -2.66 -11.90 -29.38
N GLU A 764 -2.86 -12.14 -30.67
CA GLU A 764 -3.56 -11.22 -31.57
C GLU A 764 -4.95 -11.75 -31.93
N ASN A 765 -5.94 -10.86 -31.98
CA ASN A 765 -7.34 -11.18 -32.33
C ASN A 765 -7.95 -12.27 -31.44
N LEU A 766 -7.81 -12.09 -30.12
CA LEU A 766 -8.39 -12.97 -29.12
C LEU A 766 -9.93 -12.92 -29.20
N GLY A 767 -10.58 -14.09 -29.20
CA GLY A 767 -12.04 -14.21 -29.23
C GLY A 767 -12.61 -15.08 -28.11
N LYS A 768 -11.76 -15.53 -27.17
CA LYS A 768 -12.12 -16.48 -26.11
C LYS A 768 -11.65 -15.97 -24.76
N SER A 769 -12.22 -16.51 -23.69
CA SER A 769 -11.87 -16.18 -22.31
C SER A 769 -10.56 -16.82 -21.88
N TYR A 770 -9.63 -16.01 -21.37
CA TYR A 770 -8.36 -16.47 -20.82
C TYR A 770 -8.19 -15.98 -19.39
N ALA A 771 -8.14 -16.89 -18.42
CA ALA A 771 -7.94 -16.54 -17.01
C ALA A 771 -6.69 -17.22 -16.44
N LEU A 772 -5.76 -16.43 -15.90
CA LEU A 772 -4.65 -16.91 -15.10
C LEU A 772 -5.06 -17.01 -13.63
N SER A 773 -4.62 -18.05 -12.93
CA SER A 773 -4.93 -18.25 -11.51
C SER A 773 -3.84 -19.06 -10.76
N ASP A 774 -3.83 -19.01 -9.41
CA ASP A 774 -2.95 -19.81 -8.53
C ASP A 774 -3.74 -20.40 -7.33
N HIS A 775 -3.13 -21.33 -6.60
CA HIS A 775 -3.78 -22.17 -5.59
C HIS A 775 -3.50 -21.84 -4.10
N LEU A 776 -2.62 -20.90 -3.73
CA LEU A 776 -2.25 -20.76 -2.31
C LEU A 776 -3.42 -20.33 -1.40
N ASN A 777 -3.83 -21.27 -0.52
CA ASN A 777 -4.80 -21.24 0.60
C ASN A 777 -6.26 -20.78 0.34
N ASP A 778 -6.51 -20.07 -0.77
CA ASP A 778 -7.85 -19.79 -1.34
C ASP A 778 -8.03 -20.47 -2.71
N GLY A 779 -7.07 -21.32 -3.09
CA GLY A 779 -6.88 -21.82 -4.44
C GLY A 779 -8.05 -22.53 -5.08
N ARG A 780 -8.90 -23.16 -4.27
CA ARG A 780 -10.13 -23.79 -4.76
C ARG A 780 -11.11 -22.75 -5.29
N GLN A 781 -11.26 -21.62 -4.58
CA GLN A 781 -12.15 -20.55 -5.00
C GLN A 781 -11.56 -19.77 -6.18
N ASN A 782 -10.25 -19.52 -6.18
CA ASN A 782 -9.55 -18.90 -7.31
C ASN A 782 -9.69 -19.73 -8.59
N LEU A 783 -9.36 -21.03 -8.53
CA LEU A 783 -9.50 -21.92 -9.68
C LEU A 783 -10.96 -22.09 -10.10
N LEU A 784 -11.89 -22.24 -9.14
CA LEU A 784 -13.32 -22.36 -9.43
C LEU A 784 -13.83 -21.11 -10.14
N GLY A 785 -13.53 -19.93 -9.61
CA GLY A 785 -13.95 -18.66 -10.20
C GLY A 785 -13.38 -18.45 -11.60
N ALA A 786 -12.09 -18.78 -11.81
CA ALA A 786 -11.46 -18.72 -13.13
C ALA A 786 -12.15 -19.66 -14.15
N LEU A 787 -12.42 -20.92 -13.76
CA LEU A 787 -13.13 -21.88 -14.61
C LEU A 787 -14.58 -21.46 -14.88
N MET A 788 -15.27 -20.93 -13.87
CA MET A 788 -16.62 -20.41 -14.02
C MET A 788 -16.64 -19.24 -15.01
N ILE A 789 -15.76 -18.25 -14.87
CA ILE A 789 -15.68 -17.11 -15.77
C ILE A 789 -15.37 -17.58 -17.20
N ALA A 790 -14.33 -18.41 -17.37
CA ALA A 790 -13.91 -18.90 -18.68
C ALA A 790 -14.97 -19.77 -19.38
N GLY A 791 -15.78 -20.51 -18.61
CA GLY A 791 -16.84 -21.37 -19.15
C GLY A 791 -18.20 -20.69 -19.36
N HIS A 792 -18.46 -19.55 -18.71
CA HIS A 792 -19.78 -18.89 -18.75
C HIS A 792 -19.81 -17.65 -19.63
N TYR A 793 -18.71 -16.90 -19.67
CA TYR A 793 -18.59 -15.60 -20.35
C TYR A 793 -17.57 -15.67 -21.48
N VAL A 794 -17.71 -14.77 -22.46
CA VAL A 794 -16.72 -14.54 -23.52
C VAL A 794 -16.06 -13.20 -23.23
N ILE A 795 -14.85 -13.25 -22.68
CA ILE A 795 -14.02 -12.10 -22.31
C ILE A 795 -12.77 -12.21 -23.20
N PRO A 796 -12.71 -11.52 -24.35
CA PRO A 796 -11.65 -11.68 -25.35
C PRO A 796 -10.33 -11.03 -24.92
N GLU A 797 -9.89 -11.29 -23.69
CA GLU A 797 -8.70 -10.70 -23.08
C GLU A 797 -7.94 -11.76 -22.26
N VAL A 798 -6.63 -11.56 -22.14
CA VAL A 798 -5.83 -12.25 -21.13
C VAL A 798 -6.10 -11.58 -19.78
N THR A 799 -6.66 -12.33 -18.85
CA THR A 799 -7.07 -11.83 -17.54
C THR A 799 -6.37 -12.59 -16.41
N LEU A 800 -6.25 -11.93 -15.26
CA LEU A 800 -5.72 -12.52 -14.02
C LEU A 800 -6.85 -12.57 -13.00
N PHE A 801 -7.23 -13.77 -12.55
CA PHE A 801 -8.27 -13.96 -11.55
C PHE A 801 -7.68 -14.29 -10.18
N PHE A 802 -7.93 -13.42 -9.20
CA PHE A 802 -7.45 -13.61 -7.83
C PHE A 802 -8.38 -12.98 -6.80
N HIS A 803 -8.68 -13.72 -5.73
CA HIS A 803 -9.44 -13.25 -4.57
C HIS A 803 -10.76 -12.56 -4.94
N GLY A 804 -11.55 -13.24 -5.78
CA GLY A 804 -12.87 -12.76 -6.21
C GLY A 804 -12.86 -11.61 -7.22
N LYS A 805 -11.69 -11.23 -7.76
CA LYS A 805 -11.55 -10.16 -8.75
C LYS A 805 -10.88 -10.67 -10.03
N LEU A 806 -11.40 -10.23 -11.17
CA LEU A 806 -10.84 -10.48 -12.49
C LEU A 806 -10.16 -9.20 -12.96
N TYR A 807 -8.84 -9.23 -13.12
CA TYR A 807 -8.05 -8.10 -13.57
C TYR A 807 -7.66 -8.26 -15.04
N ARG A 808 -7.52 -7.14 -15.75
CA ARG A 808 -6.85 -7.14 -17.06
C ARG A 808 -5.38 -7.55 -16.89
N GLY A 809 -4.93 -8.57 -17.61
CA GLY A 809 -3.66 -9.25 -17.38
C GLY A 809 -2.44 -8.33 -17.49
N ASN A 810 -2.41 -7.45 -18.49
CA ASN A 810 -1.34 -6.46 -18.70
C ASN A 810 -1.42 -5.21 -17.79
N ARG A 811 -2.38 -5.16 -16.86
CA ARG A 811 -2.53 -4.08 -15.86
C ARG A 811 -2.31 -4.55 -14.43
N ALA A 812 -2.38 -5.86 -14.19
CA ALA A 812 -2.22 -6.44 -12.87
C ALA A 812 -0.74 -6.46 -12.41
N LEU A 813 -0.52 -6.19 -11.13
CA LEU A 813 0.79 -6.24 -10.47
C LEU A 813 0.70 -7.03 -9.17
N LYS A 814 1.78 -7.73 -8.80
CA LYS A 814 1.88 -8.41 -7.50
C LYS A 814 2.31 -7.39 -6.43
N VAL A 815 1.38 -6.97 -5.58
CA VAL A 815 1.57 -5.90 -4.58
C VAL A 815 1.88 -6.41 -3.18
N ASP A 816 1.53 -7.66 -2.86
CA ASP A 816 1.78 -8.26 -1.55
C ASP A 816 2.45 -9.64 -1.69
N ALA A 817 3.47 -9.87 -0.85
CA ALA A 817 4.24 -11.10 -0.84
C ALA A 817 3.55 -12.29 -0.15
N ARG A 818 2.56 -12.05 0.72
CA ARG A 818 1.94 -13.08 1.59
C ARG A 818 0.42 -13.07 1.67
N ARG A 819 -0.24 -11.90 1.63
CA ARG A 819 -1.69 -11.81 1.81
C ARG A 819 -2.44 -12.43 0.63
N PHE A 820 -3.68 -12.85 0.88
CA PHE A 820 -4.56 -13.40 -0.15
C PHE A 820 -4.97 -12.38 -1.21
N GLY A 821 -5.02 -11.09 -0.89
CA GLY A 821 -5.10 -10.01 -1.88
C GLY A 821 -3.72 -9.69 -2.48
N ALA A 822 -3.05 -10.68 -3.09
CA ALA A 822 -1.66 -10.54 -3.54
C ALA A 822 -1.50 -9.65 -4.78
N PHE A 823 -2.55 -9.51 -5.58
CA PHE A 823 -2.56 -8.75 -6.82
C PHE A 823 -3.47 -7.53 -6.72
N ASP A 824 -3.09 -6.47 -7.42
CA ASP A 824 -3.92 -5.29 -7.63
C ASP A 824 -3.73 -4.78 -9.07
N SER A 825 -4.65 -3.94 -9.52
CA SER A 825 -4.59 -3.26 -10.82
C SER A 825 -4.69 -1.75 -10.57
N PRO A 826 -3.57 -1.08 -10.25
CA PRO A 826 -3.60 0.25 -9.66
C PRO A 826 -4.27 1.33 -10.51
N ASN A 827 -4.18 1.20 -11.84
CA ASN A 827 -4.63 2.21 -12.80
C ASN A 827 -5.75 1.69 -13.72
N CYS A 828 -6.38 0.56 -13.39
CA CYS A 828 -7.48 -0.01 -14.17
C CYS A 828 -8.40 -0.82 -13.25
N PRO A 829 -9.72 -0.57 -13.23
CA PRO A 829 -10.63 -1.32 -12.38
C PRO A 829 -10.64 -2.82 -12.74
N PRO A 830 -11.06 -3.70 -11.81
CA PRO A 830 -11.34 -5.10 -12.14
C PRO A 830 -12.39 -5.19 -13.27
N LEU A 831 -12.16 -6.08 -14.23
CA LEU A 831 -13.11 -6.39 -15.32
C LEU A 831 -14.33 -7.16 -14.83
N ALA A 832 -14.19 -7.88 -13.72
CA ALA A 832 -15.30 -8.56 -13.05
C ALA A 832 -15.04 -8.75 -11.56
N THR A 833 -16.10 -8.83 -10.78
CA THR A 833 -16.09 -9.15 -9.35
C THR A 833 -17.01 -10.35 -9.07
N VAL A 834 -16.58 -11.20 -8.14
CA VAL A 834 -17.28 -12.43 -7.75
C VAL A 834 -17.61 -12.33 -6.27
N GLU A 835 -18.87 -11.97 -5.99
CA GLU A 835 -19.44 -11.90 -4.63
C GLU A 835 -20.64 -12.87 -4.52
N ALA A 836 -21.87 -12.37 -4.34
CA ALA A 836 -23.08 -13.18 -4.41
C ALA A 836 -23.43 -13.63 -5.86
N GLY A 837 -22.88 -12.93 -6.84
CA GLY A 837 -22.94 -13.23 -8.27
C GLY A 837 -21.65 -12.80 -8.97
N ILE A 838 -21.60 -13.01 -10.28
CA ILE A 838 -20.52 -12.53 -11.13
C ILE A 838 -21.01 -11.25 -11.80
N GLU A 839 -20.41 -10.12 -11.44
CA GLU A 839 -20.64 -8.81 -12.03
C GLU A 839 -19.49 -8.52 -13.00
N VAL A 840 -19.83 -8.16 -14.25
CA VAL A 840 -18.85 -7.94 -15.32
C VAL A 840 -19.00 -6.51 -15.82
N GLU A 841 -17.88 -5.79 -15.88
CA GLU A 841 -17.82 -4.41 -16.38
C GLU A 841 -17.74 -4.41 -17.91
N TRP A 842 -18.89 -4.62 -18.56
CA TRP A 842 -18.98 -4.77 -20.02
C TRP A 842 -18.48 -3.55 -20.82
N GLU A 843 -18.49 -2.37 -20.21
CA GLU A 843 -18.03 -1.12 -20.84
C GLU A 843 -16.50 -1.07 -20.95
N GLU A 844 -15.79 -1.80 -20.09
CA GLU A 844 -14.33 -1.83 -20.05
C GLU A 844 -13.73 -2.92 -20.97
N LEU A 845 -14.53 -3.85 -21.47
CA LEU A 845 -14.08 -5.00 -22.26
C LEU A 845 -13.81 -4.66 -23.73
N PHE A 846 -12.74 -5.25 -24.29
CA PHE A 846 -12.52 -5.19 -25.74
C PHE A 846 -13.61 -5.94 -26.52
N TYR A 847 -14.00 -5.39 -27.67
CA TYR A 847 -14.92 -6.04 -28.58
C TYR A 847 -14.22 -7.14 -29.39
N GLU A 848 -14.87 -8.29 -29.52
CA GLU A 848 -14.38 -9.38 -30.36
C GLU A 848 -14.35 -8.95 -31.84
N ASN A 849 -13.19 -9.12 -32.49
CA ASN A 849 -13.05 -8.88 -33.92
C ASN A 849 -13.33 -10.16 -34.70
N GLN A 850 -14.60 -10.44 -35.00
CA GLN A 850 -15.05 -11.64 -35.71
C GLN A 850 -14.51 -11.77 -37.15
N ALA A 851 -13.86 -10.73 -37.70
CA ALA A 851 -13.33 -10.74 -39.06
C ALA A 851 -11.92 -11.35 -39.18
N ARG A 852 -11.19 -11.54 -38.07
CA ARG A 852 -9.78 -11.98 -38.08
C ARG A 852 -9.59 -13.28 -37.29
N LYS A 853 -8.61 -14.09 -37.73
CA LYS A 853 -8.24 -15.33 -37.04
C LYS A 853 -7.27 -15.03 -35.90
N PHE A 854 -7.33 -15.87 -34.87
CA PHE A 854 -6.41 -15.82 -33.74
C PHE A 854 -4.98 -16.14 -34.19
N GLU A 855 -4.05 -15.26 -33.87
CA GLU A 855 -2.63 -15.40 -34.20
C GLU A 855 -1.75 -15.23 -32.95
N ILE A 856 -0.52 -15.73 -33.05
CA ILE A 856 0.45 -15.69 -31.95
C ILE A 856 1.78 -15.15 -32.45
N HIS A 857 2.27 -14.10 -31.80
CA HIS A 857 3.61 -13.57 -31.97
C HIS A 857 4.59 -14.33 -31.09
N THR A 858 5.53 -15.04 -31.72
CA THR A 858 6.59 -15.79 -31.02
C THR A 858 7.94 -15.08 -31.05
N LYS A 859 8.07 -13.99 -31.82
CA LYS A 859 9.31 -13.21 -31.96
C LYS A 859 9.40 -12.16 -30.85
N MET A 860 9.68 -12.61 -29.63
CA MET A 860 9.90 -11.72 -28.48
C MET A 860 11.40 -11.53 -28.23
N SER A 861 11.87 -10.29 -28.05
CA SER A 861 13.27 -10.02 -27.69
C SER A 861 13.51 -10.41 -26.23
N SER A 862 14.59 -11.14 -25.98
CA SER A 862 15.09 -11.46 -24.63
C SER A 862 16.11 -10.44 -24.11
N SER A 863 16.51 -9.49 -24.95
CA SER A 863 17.53 -8.48 -24.65
C SER A 863 16.94 -7.18 -24.09
N ILE A 864 15.95 -7.30 -23.19
CA ILE A 864 15.30 -6.16 -22.55
C ILE A 864 15.69 -6.06 -21.08
N GLY A 865 15.80 -4.84 -20.56
CA GLY A 865 16.18 -4.57 -19.17
C GLY A 865 15.13 -3.75 -18.42
N VAL A 866 15.09 -3.88 -17.09
CA VAL A 866 14.38 -2.94 -16.20
C VAL A 866 15.41 -2.24 -15.31
N LEU A 867 15.55 -0.93 -15.48
CA LEU A 867 16.48 -0.10 -14.72
C LEU A 867 15.71 0.88 -13.84
N ARG A 868 15.83 0.72 -12.52
CA ARG A 868 15.26 1.65 -11.55
C ARG A 868 16.29 2.68 -11.12
N ILE A 869 16.01 3.96 -11.35
CA ILE A 869 16.88 5.03 -10.87
C ILE A 869 16.69 5.29 -9.37
N PHE A 870 17.75 5.67 -8.67
CA PHE A 870 17.69 6.05 -7.27
C PHE A 870 18.69 7.19 -7.00
N PRO A 871 18.46 8.03 -5.96
CA PRO A 871 19.38 9.12 -5.66
C PRO A 871 20.77 8.57 -5.35
N GLY A 872 21.76 8.97 -6.16
CA GLY A 872 23.14 8.48 -6.06
C GLY A 872 23.53 7.38 -7.04
N ILE A 873 22.64 6.92 -7.93
CA ILE A 873 23.02 6.01 -9.02
C ILE A 873 24.19 6.61 -9.82
N THR A 874 25.22 5.81 -10.06
CA THR A 874 26.44 6.26 -10.72
C THR A 874 26.33 6.14 -12.25
N GLN A 875 27.08 6.97 -12.96
CA GLN A 875 27.15 6.91 -14.43
C GLN A 875 27.65 5.54 -14.88
N GLU A 876 28.65 4.99 -14.19
CA GLU A 876 29.25 3.69 -14.51
C GLU A 876 28.23 2.56 -14.37
N ALA A 877 27.33 2.62 -13.38
CA ALA A 877 26.29 1.62 -13.20
C ALA A 877 25.25 1.68 -14.33
N VAL A 878 24.85 2.90 -14.75
CA VAL A 878 23.92 3.09 -15.89
C VAL A 878 24.57 2.64 -17.19
N HIS A 879 25.81 3.05 -17.44
CA HIS A 879 26.60 2.64 -18.59
C HIS A 879 26.70 1.13 -18.67
N ALA A 880 27.18 0.48 -17.60
CA ALA A 880 27.33 -0.97 -17.53
C ALA A 880 26.01 -1.73 -17.75
N PHE A 881 24.87 -1.17 -17.33
CA PHE A 881 23.56 -1.76 -17.56
C PHE A 881 23.08 -1.61 -19.01
N LEU A 882 23.38 -0.48 -19.66
CA LEU A 882 22.95 -0.16 -21.03
C LEU A 882 23.96 -0.57 -22.11
N GLU A 883 25.00 -1.31 -21.75
CA GLU A 883 25.91 -1.94 -22.70
C GLU A 883 25.22 -3.13 -23.41
N PRO A 884 25.66 -3.49 -24.63
CA PRO A 884 25.16 -4.68 -25.33
C PRO A 884 25.25 -5.94 -24.45
N PRO A 885 24.26 -6.85 -24.50
CA PRO A 885 23.29 -7.01 -25.58
C PRO A 885 21.97 -6.25 -25.41
N ILE A 886 21.81 -5.35 -24.42
CA ILE A 886 20.52 -4.67 -24.18
C ILE A 886 20.04 -3.88 -25.41
N GLU A 887 18.85 -4.22 -25.90
CA GLU A 887 18.18 -3.61 -27.06
C GLU A 887 17.05 -2.65 -26.63
N GLY A 888 16.54 -2.80 -25.41
CA GLY A 888 15.49 -1.95 -24.85
C GLY A 888 15.50 -1.95 -23.32
N VAL A 889 15.10 -0.84 -22.72
CA VAL A 889 15.08 -0.67 -21.26
C VAL A 889 13.79 0.03 -20.81
N VAL A 890 13.16 -0.54 -19.78
CA VAL A 890 12.15 0.16 -18.97
C VAL A 890 12.89 0.93 -17.89
N LEU A 891 12.84 2.26 -17.96
CA LEU A 891 13.45 3.16 -17.00
C LEU A 891 12.40 3.57 -15.95
N GLU A 892 12.50 3.03 -14.74
CA GLU A 892 11.61 3.41 -13.63
C GLU A 892 12.11 4.70 -12.97
N THR A 893 11.44 5.81 -13.23
CA THR A 893 11.75 7.18 -12.79
C THR A 893 10.88 7.65 -11.61
N TYR A 894 11.22 8.79 -11.01
CA TYR A 894 10.54 9.26 -9.80
C TYR A 894 9.19 9.91 -10.09
N GLY A 895 8.25 9.80 -9.15
CA GLY A 895 7.02 10.60 -9.15
C GLY A 895 6.26 10.54 -10.47
N SER A 896 6.06 11.68 -11.11
CA SER A 896 5.37 11.79 -12.40
C SER A 896 6.23 11.48 -13.63
N GLY A 897 7.34 10.77 -13.48
CA GLY A 897 8.24 10.44 -14.59
C GLY A 897 9.57 11.21 -14.61
N ASN A 898 9.97 11.77 -13.46
CA ASN A 898 11.07 12.72 -13.34
C ASN A 898 12.41 12.02 -13.08
N GLY A 899 13.49 12.57 -13.65
CA GLY A 899 14.86 12.14 -13.40
C GLY A 899 15.78 13.31 -13.02
N PRO A 900 17.03 13.03 -12.63
CA PRO A 900 18.00 14.08 -12.32
C PRO A 900 18.41 14.83 -13.60
N ASP A 901 18.09 16.12 -13.71
CA ASP A 901 18.47 16.97 -14.85
C ASP A 901 19.83 17.65 -14.67
N SER A 902 20.22 17.89 -13.41
CA SER A 902 21.51 18.48 -13.05
C SER A 902 22.70 17.54 -13.34
N ARG A 903 22.44 16.23 -13.41
CA ARG A 903 23.45 15.18 -13.70
C ARG A 903 23.54 14.94 -15.22
N LYS A 904 24.17 15.88 -15.93
CA LYS A 904 24.32 15.82 -17.40
C LYS A 904 24.96 14.52 -17.89
N GLU A 905 25.94 14.01 -17.17
CA GLU A 905 26.63 12.75 -17.47
C GLU A 905 25.68 11.53 -17.54
N LEU A 906 24.66 11.46 -16.67
CA LEU A 906 23.69 10.36 -16.68
C LEU A 906 22.74 10.48 -17.88
N LEU A 907 22.32 11.71 -18.20
CA LEU A 907 21.53 11.97 -19.41
C LEU A 907 22.32 11.69 -20.69
N GLU A 908 23.62 11.94 -20.69
CA GLU A 908 24.51 11.63 -21.82
C GLU A 908 24.62 10.13 -22.05
N GLU A 909 24.71 9.29 -21.01
CA GLU A 909 24.69 7.83 -21.17
C GLU A 909 23.37 7.32 -21.74
N ILE A 910 22.24 7.82 -21.21
CA ILE A 910 20.91 7.45 -21.72
C ILE A 910 20.77 7.86 -23.19
N ARG A 911 21.22 9.07 -23.56
CA ARG A 911 21.25 9.53 -24.96
C ARG A 911 22.21 8.73 -25.82
N ALA A 912 23.35 8.30 -25.29
CA ALA A 912 24.31 7.47 -26.01
C ALA A 912 23.70 6.09 -26.29
N ALA A 913 23.01 5.48 -25.31
CA ALA A 913 22.27 4.24 -25.49
C ALA A 913 21.18 4.39 -26.55
N ALA A 914 20.38 5.47 -26.50
CA ALA A 914 19.38 5.77 -27.52
C ALA A 914 20.00 5.87 -28.93
N LYS A 915 21.15 6.55 -29.06
CA LYS A 915 21.90 6.65 -30.32
C LYS A 915 22.46 5.31 -30.80
N ARG A 916 22.72 4.36 -29.90
CA ARG A 916 23.10 2.97 -30.24
C ARG A 916 21.90 2.12 -30.67
N GLY A 917 20.67 2.66 -30.61
CA GLY A 917 19.44 1.96 -30.96
C GLY A 917 18.71 1.30 -29.78
N VAL A 918 19.09 1.62 -28.54
CA VAL A 918 18.38 1.12 -27.34
C VAL A 918 17.08 1.90 -27.16
N ILE A 919 15.94 1.21 -27.16
CA ILE A 919 14.63 1.82 -26.88
C ILE A 919 14.49 2.06 -25.38
N ILE A 920 14.11 3.26 -24.97
CA ILE A 920 13.91 3.61 -23.56
C ILE A 920 12.44 3.94 -23.32
N VAL A 921 11.80 3.17 -22.45
CA VAL A 921 10.41 3.40 -22.01
C VAL A 921 10.44 3.99 -20.61
N ASN A 922 9.92 5.21 -20.44
CA ASN A 922 9.84 5.86 -19.13
C ASN A 922 8.59 5.38 -18.37
N CYS A 923 8.78 4.78 -17.20
CA CYS A 923 7.71 4.38 -16.29
C CYS A 923 7.92 5.01 -14.92
N THR A 924 6.83 5.31 -14.20
CA THR A 924 6.94 5.77 -12.81
C THR A 924 7.24 4.62 -11.86
N GLN A 925 8.04 4.89 -10.82
CA GLN A 925 8.21 4.01 -9.66
C GLN A 925 6.97 3.92 -8.76
N CYS A 926 6.02 4.85 -8.89
CA CYS A 926 4.81 4.89 -8.08
C CYS A 926 3.87 3.75 -8.50
N LEU A 927 3.15 3.19 -7.53
CA LEU A 927 2.15 2.16 -7.81
C LEU A 927 0.95 2.75 -8.56
N TYR A 928 0.53 3.96 -8.20
CA TYR A 928 -0.61 4.68 -8.76
C TYR A 928 -0.19 5.94 -9.53
N GLY A 929 -0.95 6.27 -10.57
CA GLY A 929 -0.79 7.50 -11.37
C GLY A 929 -0.01 7.29 -12.67
N HIS A 930 0.28 8.40 -13.35
CA HIS A 930 0.80 8.42 -14.71
C HIS A 930 2.04 9.30 -14.84
N VAL A 931 2.82 9.04 -15.89
CA VAL A 931 3.93 9.91 -16.30
C VAL A 931 3.36 11.15 -16.99
N VAL A 932 3.73 12.35 -16.52
CA VAL A 932 3.29 13.64 -17.09
C VAL A 932 4.47 14.61 -17.24
N ASP A 933 4.46 15.44 -18.28
CA ASP A 933 5.53 16.40 -18.59
C ASP A 933 5.27 17.78 -17.95
N SER A 934 4.91 17.81 -16.67
CA SER A 934 4.53 19.04 -15.95
C SER A 934 5.72 19.82 -15.38
N TYR A 935 6.91 19.22 -15.37
CA TYR A 935 8.14 19.77 -14.78
C TYR A 935 9.24 19.91 -15.83
N ALA A 936 10.15 20.89 -15.66
CA ALA A 936 11.25 21.11 -16.60
C ALA A 936 12.16 19.86 -16.79
N THR A 937 12.18 18.98 -15.79
CA THR A 937 12.88 17.68 -15.74
C THR A 937 12.16 16.56 -16.50
N GLY A 938 10.86 16.71 -16.76
CA GLY A 938 10.01 15.74 -17.48
C GLY A 938 10.13 15.81 -19.00
N ARG A 939 10.91 16.77 -19.54
CA ARG A 939 11.08 17.02 -20.99
C ARG A 939 11.97 15.97 -21.67
N PHE A 940 11.62 14.69 -21.54
CA PHE A 940 11.96 13.72 -22.57
C PHE A 940 10.97 13.93 -23.71
N SER A 941 11.30 14.85 -24.61
CA SER A 941 10.59 15.00 -25.88
C SER A 941 10.81 13.72 -26.70
N LEU A 942 9.91 12.76 -26.54
CA LEU A 942 9.64 11.78 -27.57
C LEU A 942 9.02 12.59 -28.71
N ARG A 943 9.79 12.85 -29.76
CA ARG A 943 9.18 13.24 -31.03
C ARG A 943 8.52 11.96 -31.56
N ASP A 944 7.19 11.95 -31.49
CA ASP A 944 6.34 10.75 -31.59
C ASP A 944 6.41 9.97 -32.91
N ASN A 945 7.10 10.48 -33.92
CA ASN A 945 7.34 9.77 -35.18
C ASN A 945 8.38 8.64 -35.04
N GLU A 946 9.38 8.80 -34.17
CA GLU A 946 10.41 7.77 -33.97
C GLU A 946 9.91 6.65 -33.05
N LEU A 947 9.00 6.92 -32.11
CA LEU A 947 8.56 5.91 -31.15
C LEU A 947 7.73 4.81 -31.82
N ILE A 948 6.76 5.17 -32.66
CA ILE A 948 5.87 4.18 -33.30
C ILE A 948 6.65 3.34 -34.32
N ASP A 949 7.50 3.99 -35.13
CA ASP A 949 8.34 3.31 -36.12
C ASP A 949 9.50 2.53 -35.47
N ALA A 950 10.06 2.99 -34.35
CA ALA A 950 11.03 2.24 -33.54
C ALA A 950 10.37 1.03 -32.87
N VAL A 951 9.20 1.21 -32.24
CA VAL A 951 8.44 0.12 -31.64
C VAL A 951 8.09 -0.93 -32.71
N ALA A 952 7.56 -0.51 -33.86
CA ALA A 952 7.24 -1.42 -34.97
C ALA A 952 8.49 -2.12 -35.54
N SER A 953 9.58 -1.39 -35.77
CA SER A 953 10.83 -1.98 -36.30
C SER A 953 11.52 -2.92 -35.31
N HIS A 954 11.49 -2.64 -34.00
CA HIS A 954 12.04 -3.51 -32.95
C HIS A 954 11.25 -4.79 -32.74
N PHE A 955 9.92 -4.73 -32.82
CA PHE A 955 9.08 -5.92 -32.79
C PHE A 955 9.19 -6.77 -34.07
N LYS A 956 10.04 -6.37 -35.03
CA LYS A 956 10.19 -7.01 -36.36
C LYS A 956 8.83 -7.21 -37.04
N VAL A 957 7.96 -6.24 -36.83
CA VAL A 957 6.60 -6.20 -37.38
C VAL A 957 6.71 -6.12 -38.89
N GLY A 958 6.33 -7.21 -39.56
CA GLY A 958 6.48 -7.36 -41.00
C GLY A 958 5.23 -6.97 -41.78
N SER A 959 4.08 -6.85 -41.11
CA SER A 959 2.80 -6.55 -41.75
C SER A 959 2.33 -5.13 -41.46
N THR A 960 1.70 -4.51 -42.46
CA THR A 960 1.01 -3.22 -42.33
C THR A 960 -0.11 -3.22 -41.29
N GLU A 961 -0.58 -4.39 -40.87
CA GLU A 961 -1.69 -4.55 -39.92
C GLU A 961 -1.25 -4.54 -38.45
N GLU A 962 -0.09 -5.11 -38.14
CA GLU A 962 0.53 -5.06 -36.80
C GLU A 962 0.95 -3.63 -36.43
N VAL A 963 1.49 -2.87 -37.40
CA VAL A 963 1.76 -1.42 -37.24
C VAL A 963 0.44 -0.69 -36.95
N ARG A 964 -0.67 -1.13 -37.55
CA ARG A 964 -2.00 -0.55 -37.29
C ARG A 964 -2.45 -0.79 -35.85
N PHE A 965 -2.14 -1.95 -35.26
CA PHE A 965 -2.52 -2.28 -33.88
C PHE A 965 -1.74 -1.46 -32.86
N ILE A 966 -0.42 -1.32 -33.07
CA ILE A 966 0.44 -0.43 -32.27
C ILE A 966 -0.07 1.01 -32.36
N LYS A 967 -0.40 1.46 -33.57
CA LYS A 967 -1.02 2.77 -33.82
C LYS A 967 -2.37 2.93 -33.10
N GLN A 968 -3.23 1.90 -33.12
CA GLN A 968 -4.52 1.94 -32.43
C GLN A 968 -4.38 2.02 -30.90
N ALA A 969 -3.35 1.41 -30.32
CA ALA A 969 -3.09 1.49 -28.88
C ALA A 969 -2.46 2.82 -28.46
N LEU A 970 -1.54 3.37 -29.28
CA LEU A 970 -0.75 4.56 -28.92
C LEU A 970 -1.41 5.88 -29.33
N PHE A 971 -2.07 5.94 -30.49
CA PHE A 971 -2.65 7.20 -31.00
C PHE A 971 -3.67 7.85 -30.06
N PRO A 972 -4.60 7.14 -29.38
CA PRO A 972 -5.52 7.79 -28.45
C PRO A 972 -4.79 8.52 -27.31
N VAL A 973 -3.74 7.90 -26.77
CA VAL A 973 -2.93 8.45 -25.68
C VAL A 973 -2.12 9.66 -26.15
N LEU A 974 -1.46 9.53 -27.30
CA LEU A 974 -0.66 10.61 -27.89
C LEU A 974 -1.54 11.81 -28.32
N MET A 975 -2.73 11.55 -28.85
CA MET A 975 -3.68 12.59 -29.27
C MET A 975 -4.22 13.38 -28.07
N CYS A 976 -4.55 12.69 -26.97
CA CYS A 976 -4.98 13.35 -25.74
C CYS A 976 -3.85 14.15 -25.09
N HIS A 977 -2.62 13.63 -25.14
CA HIS A 977 -1.43 14.33 -24.67
C HIS A 977 -1.15 15.61 -25.45
N ALA A 978 -1.19 15.55 -26.79
CA ALA A 978 -1.03 16.73 -27.65
C ALA A 978 -2.14 17.76 -27.41
N ALA A 979 -3.39 17.30 -27.20
CA ALA A 979 -4.52 18.17 -26.91
C ALA A 979 -4.38 18.92 -25.57
N GLY A 980 -3.91 18.25 -24.52
CA GLY A 980 -3.65 18.89 -23.23
C GLY A 980 -2.53 19.94 -23.28
N ARG A 981 -1.58 19.80 -24.21
CA ARG A 981 -0.48 20.75 -24.43
C ARG A 981 -0.83 21.98 -25.26
N GLY A 982 -1.95 21.96 -25.97
CA GLY A 982 -2.23 23.00 -26.95
C GLY A 982 -1.53 22.80 -28.30
N ASP A 983 -0.95 21.62 -28.56
CA ASP A 983 -0.08 21.37 -29.73
C ASP A 983 -0.90 20.86 -30.93
N ILE A 984 -1.49 21.81 -31.66
CA ILE A 984 -2.33 21.53 -32.83
C ILE A 984 -1.51 20.89 -33.97
N ASP A 985 -0.24 21.27 -34.11
CA ASP A 985 0.64 20.75 -35.17
C ASP A 985 0.90 19.24 -34.95
N ALA A 986 1.23 18.84 -33.72
CA ALA A 986 1.38 17.42 -33.37
C ALA A 986 0.07 16.64 -33.55
N MET A 987 -1.09 17.23 -33.24
CA MET A 987 -2.39 16.59 -33.47
C MET A 987 -2.68 16.40 -34.97
N GLU A 988 -2.29 17.35 -35.80
CA GLU A 988 -2.44 17.28 -37.25
C GLU A 988 -1.51 16.21 -37.85
N ASP A 989 -0.27 16.12 -37.37
CA ASP A 989 0.68 15.07 -37.76
C ASP A 989 0.18 13.67 -37.38
N LEU A 990 -0.29 13.49 -36.13
CA LEU A 990 -0.91 12.23 -35.67
C LEU A 990 -2.15 11.87 -36.50
N ARG A 991 -2.96 12.88 -36.87
CA ARG A 991 -4.13 12.69 -37.73
C ARG A 991 -3.74 12.23 -39.14
N GLN A 992 -2.72 12.84 -39.75
CA GLN A 992 -2.21 12.43 -41.06
C GLN A 992 -1.70 10.98 -41.06
N GLN A 993 -1.23 10.50 -39.91
CA GLN A 993 -0.76 9.12 -39.73
C GLN A 993 -1.86 8.10 -39.38
N GLY A 994 -3.12 8.54 -39.33
CA GLY A 994 -4.29 7.70 -39.09
C GLY A 994 -4.84 7.73 -37.66
N GLY A 995 -4.36 8.64 -36.80
CA GLY A 995 -4.95 8.90 -35.49
C GLY A 995 -6.30 9.60 -35.60
N LEU A 996 -7.26 9.20 -34.76
CA LEU A 996 -8.59 9.82 -34.73
C LEU A 996 -8.64 10.90 -33.64
N LEU A 997 -9.10 12.11 -34.00
CA LEU A 997 -9.30 13.23 -33.06
C LEU A 997 -10.40 12.96 -32.01
N SER A 998 -11.24 11.95 -32.25
CA SER A 998 -12.29 11.48 -31.36
C SER A 998 -11.91 10.23 -30.58
N ALA A 999 -10.66 9.75 -30.69
CA ALA A 999 -10.24 8.53 -30.01
C ALA A 999 -10.26 8.72 -28.49
N ALA A 1000 -11.15 7.99 -27.82
CA ALA A 1000 -11.15 7.92 -26.37
C ALA A 1000 -9.93 7.12 -25.89
N THR A 1001 -9.28 7.57 -24.83
CA THR A 1001 -8.31 6.74 -24.14
C THR A 1001 -9.02 5.62 -23.42
N SER A 1002 -8.34 4.48 -23.29
CA SER A 1002 -8.94 3.26 -22.75
C SER A 1002 -9.00 3.20 -21.21
N HIS A 1003 -8.70 4.29 -20.48
CA HIS A 1003 -8.56 4.25 -19.01
C HIS A 1003 -9.61 5.08 -18.26
N ASP A 1004 -10.08 6.17 -18.84
CA ASP A 1004 -11.14 7.01 -18.29
C ASP A 1004 -12.23 7.35 -19.34
N GLY A 1005 -12.12 6.79 -20.56
CA GLY A 1005 -13.02 7.11 -21.67
C GLY A 1005 -12.85 8.53 -22.22
N ARG A 1006 -11.88 9.31 -21.73
CA ARG A 1006 -11.71 10.69 -22.16
C ARG A 1006 -11.13 10.76 -23.55
N THR A 1007 -11.73 11.66 -24.33
CA THR A 1007 -11.26 12.03 -25.67
C THR A 1007 -10.39 13.28 -25.61
N PRO A 1008 -9.67 13.64 -26.70
CA PRO A 1008 -8.86 14.85 -26.76
C PRO A 1008 -9.61 16.13 -26.35
N ILE A 1009 -10.92 16.20 -26.62
CA ILE A 1009 -11.74 17.36 -26.24
C ILE A 1009 -12.00 17.43 -24.73
N HIS A 1010 -12.16 16.29 -24.03
CA HIS A 1010 -12.26 16.28 -22.56
C HIS A 1010 -11.00 16.84 -21.93
N VAL A 1011 -9.83 16.35 -22.38
CA VAL A 1011 -8.53 16.81 -21.88
C VAL A 1011 -8.30 18.28 -22.20
N ALA A 1012 -8.61 18.74 -23.41
CA ALA A 1012 -8.50 20.14 -23.78
C ALA A 1012 -9.41 21.06 -22.94
N CYS A 1013 -10.64 20.61 -22.62
CA CYS A 1013 -11.57 21.35 -21.77
C CYS A 1013 -11.14 21.42 -20.30
N LEU A 1014 -10.55 20.33 -19.78
CA LEU A 1014 -10.00 20.28 -18.44
C LEU A 1014 -8.77 21.19 -18.29
N GLU A 1015 -7.86 21.16 -19.27
CA GLU A 1015 -6.63 21.97 -19.29
C GLU A 1015 -6.87 23.42 -19.77
N GLY A 1016 -8.07 23.74 -20.24
CA GLY A 1016 -8.46 25.09 -20.67
C GLY A 1016 -7.86 25.53 -22.01
N GLN A 1017 -7.53 24.60 -22.90
CA GLN A 1017 -6.85 24.85 -24.17
C GLN A 1017 -7.83 25.32 -25.27
N LEU A 1018 -8.28 26.57 -25.19
CA LEU A 1018 -9.32 27.15 -26.07
C LEU A 1018 -9.09 26.94 -27.57
N GLN A 1019 -7.85 27.09 -28.05
CA GLN A 1019 -7.52 26.92 -29.46
C GLN A 1019 -7.66 25.47 -29.92
N VAL A 1020 -7.31 24.51 -29.06
CA VAL A 1020 -7.50 23.08 -29.34
C VAL A 1020 -8.97 22.71 -29.26
N ILE A 1021 -9.73 23.23 -28.29
CA ILE A 1021 -11.18 23.01 -28.19
C ILE A 1021 -11.86 23.48 -29.49
N ARG A 1022 -11.55 24.70 -29.94
CA ARG A 1022 -12.06 25.24 -31.20
C ARG A 1022 -11.67 24.37 -32.40
N TYR A 1023 -10.40 24.02 -32.51
CA TYR A 1023 -9.91 23.16 -33.58
C TYR A 1023 -10.64 21.80 -33.60
N LEU A 1024 -10.77 21.14 -32.45
CA LEU A 1024 -11.43 19.84 -32.33
C LEU A 1024 -12.91 19.91 -32.73
N LEU A 1025 -13.63 20.92 -32.26
CA LEU A 1025 -15.04 21.16 -32.61
C LEU A 1025 -15.21 21.46 -34.11
N GLU A 1026 -14.35 22.30 -34.69
CA GLU A 1026 -14.34 22.59 -36.14
C GLU A 1026 -13.99 21.36 -36.99
N LYS A 1027 -13.20 20.42 -36.45
CA LYS A 1027 -12.93 19.12 -37.07
C LYS A 1027 -13.98 18.05 -36.77
N GLY A 1028 -15.10 18.42 -36.14
CA GLY A 1028 -16.26 17.54 -35.95
C GLY A 1028 -16.22 16.67 -34.69
N ALA A 1029 -15.39 17.00 -33.70
CA ALA A 1029 -15.47 16.36 -32.38
C ALA A 1029 -16.82 16.68 -31.71
N SER A 1030 -17.49 15.66 -31.17
CA SER A 1030 -18.77 15.85 -30.49
C SER A 1030 -18.56 16.48 -29.10
N PRO A 1031 -19.30 17.55 -28.74
CA PRO A 1031 -19.28 18.11 -27.39
C PRO A 1031 -20.12 17.32 -26.38
N HIS A 1032 -20.78 16.23 -26.81
CA HIS A 1032 -21.66 15.38 -26.00
C HIS A 1032 -21.10 13.99 -25.73
N VAL A 1033 -19.82 13.75 -26.04
CA VAL A 1033 -19.19 12.46 -25.70
C VAL A 1033 -19.17 12.31 -24.18
N PHE A 1034 -19.43 11.11 -23.70
CA PHE A 1034 -19.32 10.77 -22.29
C PHE A 1034 -17.97 10.09 -22.03
N ASP A 1035 -17.31 10.47 -20.94
CA ASP A 1035 -16.24 9.69 -20.34
C ASP A 1035 -16.81 8.51 -19.52
N ASN A 1036 -15.95 7.64 -18.98
CA ASN A 1036 -16.37 6.47 -18.19
C ASN A 1036 -17.04 6.85 -16.85
N HIS A 1037 -17.06 8.14 -16.50
CA HIS A 1037 -17.77 8.68 -15.33
C HIS A 1037 -19.10 9.36 -15.71
N GLY A 1038 -19.54 9.20 -16.97
CA GLY A 1038 -20.75 9.82 -17.49
C GLY A 1038 -20.65 11.34 -17.62
N GLN A 1039 -19.43 11.89 -17.68
CA GLN A 1039 -19.18 13.33 -17.77
C GLN A 1039 -18.97 13.74 -19.22
N THR A 1040 -19.40 14.94 -19.58
CA THR A 1040 -19.18 15.52 -20.92
C THR A 1040 -18.03 16.53 -20.89
N PRO A 1041 -17.48 16.93 -22.06
CA PRO A 1041 -16.48 18.01 -22.12
C PRO A 1041 -16.97 19.32 -21.47
N LEU A 1042 -18.29 19.56 -21.47
CA LEU A 1042 -18.90 20.70 -20.77
C LEU A 1042 -18.75 20.58 -19.25
N HIS A 1043 -18.85 19.38 -18.67
CA HIS A 1043 -18.59 19.16 -17.25
C HIS A 1043 -17.11 19.42 -16.91
N ASP A 1044 -16.17 19.01 -17.77
CA ASP A 1044 -14.74 19.28 -17.57
C ASP A 1044 -14.43 20.80 -17.63
N ALA A 1045 -15.06 21.53 -18.56
CA ALA A 1045 -14.93 22.98 -18.68
C ALA A 1045 -15.51 23.72 -17.45
N ILE A 1046 -16.60 23.22 -16.86
CA ILE A 1046 -17.16 23.75 -15.61
C ILE A 1046 -16.17 23.50 -14.45
N ARG A 1047 -15.58 22.31 -14.35
CA ARG A 1047 -14.61 21.99 -13.29
C ARG A 1047 -13.32 22.80 -13.40
N SER A 1048 -12.87 23.13 -14.61
CA SER A 1048 -11.74 24.01 -14.84
C SER A 1048 -12.07 25.50 -14.67
N ASN A 1049 -13.35 25.84 -14.45
CA ASN A 1049 -13.85 27.21 -14.29
C ASN A 1049 -13.46 28.13 -15.45
N ASN A 1050 -13.46 27.61 -16.67
CA ASN A 1050 -13.08 28.35 -17.87
C ASN A 1050 -14.33 28.80 -18.64
N GLU A 1051 -14.77 30.05 -18.38
CA GLU A 1051 -15.99 30.63 -18.98
C GLU A 1051 -15.94 30.65 -20.52
N GLU A 1052 -14.78 30.96 -21.10
CA GLU A 1052 -14.60 31.00 -22.55
C GLU A 1052 -14.76 29.61 -23.18
N ALA A 1053 -14.27 28.55 -22.51
CA ALA A 1053 -14.44 27.18 -22.96
C ALA A 1053 -15.90 26.72 -22.87
N ILE A 1054 -16.61 27.11 -21.80
CA ILE A 1054 -18.03 26.81 -21.61
C ILE A 1054 -18.88 27.48 -22.69
N LEU A 1055 -18.64 28.76 -22.95
CA LEU A 1055 -19.33 29.52 -24.00
C LEU A 1055 -19.05 28.94 -25.38
N LEU A 1056 -17.79 28.59 -25.67
CA LEU A 1056 -17.41 27.96 -26.93
C LEU A 1056 -18.11 26.61 -27.13
N LEU A 1057 -18.14 25.75 -26.11
CA LEU A 1057 -18.86 24.48 -26.20
C LEU A 1057 -20.38 24.70 -26.42
N ARG A 1058 -20.97 25.67 -25.73
CA ARG A 1058 -22.38 26.07 -25.88
C ARG A 1058 -22.69 26.59 -27.28
N GLU A 1059 -21.78 27.38 -27.88
CA GLU A 1059 -21.88 27.85 -29.26
C GLU A 1059 -21.97 26.68 -30.25
N PHE A 1060 -21.21 25.60 -29.98
CA PHE A 1060 -21.25 24.36 -30.76
C PHE A 1060 -22.35 23.37 -30.30
N GLY A 1061 -23.33 23.83 -29.51
CA GLY A 1061 -24.54 23.07 -29.16
C GLY A 1061 -24.45 22.22 -27.89
N ALA A 1062 -23.34 22.30 -27.13
CA ALA A 1062 -23.22 21.61 -25.85
C ALA A 1062 -24.32 22.05 -24.87
N HIS A 1063 -24.92 21.10 -24.16
CA HIS A 1063 -25.91 21.39 -23.14
C HIS A 1063 -25.80 20.35 -22.03
N LEU A 1064 -26.17 20.77 -20.81
CA LEU A 1064 -26.32 19.85 -19.68
C LEU A 1064 -27.60 19.04 -19.85
N GLY A 1065 -27.58 17.79 -19.37
CA GLY A 1065 -28.79 17.02 -19.17
C GLY A 1065 -29.65 17.58 -18.02
N PRO A 1066 -30.77 16.92 -17.66
CA PRO A 1066 -31.57 17.30 -16.50
C PRO A 1066 -30.70 17.38 -15.24
N THR A 1067 -30.82 18.46 -14.46
CA THR A 1067 -30.05 18.63 -13.21
C THR A 1067 -30.34 17.46 -12.26
N THR A 1068 -29.31 16.68 -11.97
CA THR A 1068 -29.42 15.55 -11.04
C THR A 1068 -29.40 16.03 -9.59
N VAL A 1069 -29.84 15.19 -8.66
CA VAL A 1069 -29.74 15.50 -7.21
C VAL A 1069 -28.29 15.72 -6.79
N ASN A 1070 -27.32 15.01 -7.39
CA ASN A 1070 -25.89 15.20 -7.12
C ASN A 1070 -25.40 16.58 -7.57
N THR A 1071 -25.82 17.02 -8.75
CA THR A 1071 -25.52 18.38 -9.25
C THR A 1071 -26.17 19.44 -8.37
N ALA A 1072 -27.41 19.21 -7.92
CA ALA A 1072 -28.11 20.12 -7.01
C ALA A 1072 -27.39 20.23 -5.65
N LEU A 1073 -26.85 19.13 -5.11
CA LEU A 1073 -26.02 19.13 -3.90
C LEU A 1073 -24.74 19.95 -4.07
N GLU A 1074 -24.05 19.78 -5.19
CA GLU A 1074 -22.82 20.54 -5.50
C GLU A 1074 -23.12 22.04 -5.58
N ILE A 1075 -24.17 22.42 -6.31
CA ILE A 1075 -24.62 23.82 -6.41
C ILE A 1075 -25.04 24.37 -5.04
N CYS A 1076 -25.77 23.61 -4.24
CA CYS A 1076 -26.16 24.02 -2.89
C CYS A 1076 -24.96 24.21 -1.98
N SER A 1077 -23.93 23.36 -2.09
CA SER A 1077 -22.66 23.52 -1.37
C SER A 1077 -21.92 24.79 -1.82
N LEU A 1078 -21.82 25.05 -3.13
CA LEU A 1078 -21.21 26.27 -3.66
C LEU A 1078 -21.95 27.53 -3.18
N ALA A 1079 -23.28 27.45 -3.10
CA ALA A 1079 -24.12 28.52 -2.58
C ALA A 1079 -23.97 28.72 -1.07
N ALA A 1080 -23.69 27.66 -0.30
CA ALA A 1080 -23.37 27.74 1.13
C ALA A 1080 -22.00 28.39 1.41
N ASP A 1081 -21.06 28.25 0.47
CA ASP A 1081 -19.67 28.73 0.59
C ASP A 1081 -19.41 30.10 -0.07
N ASP A 1082 -20.48 30.78 -0.52
CA ASP A 1082 -20.48 32.05 -1.26
C ASP A 1082 -19.62 32.06 -2.55
N LYS A 1083 -19.58 30.94 -3.29
CA LYS A 1083 -18.74 30.77 -4.50
C LYS A 1083 -19.42 31.21 -5.80
N VAL A 1084 -19.69 32.51 -5.92
CA VAL A 1084 -20.37 33.11 -7.08
C VAL A 1084 -19.69 32.79 -8.42
N ASP A 1085 -18.35 32.84 -8.49
CA ASP A 1085 -17.62 32.58 -9.75
C ASP A 1085 -17.85 31.15 -10.29
N ARG A 1086 -17.95 30.16 -9.39
CA ARG A 1086 -18.25 28.78 -9.79
C ARG A 1086 -19.72 28.59 -10.15
N LEU A 1087 -20.62 29.23 -9.40
CA LEU A 1087 -22.04 29.26 -9.75
C LEU A 1087 -22.27 29.92 -11.12
N ARG A 1088 -21.43 30.90 -11.49
CA ARG A 1088 -21.42 31.51 -12.82
C ARG A 1088 -21.02 30.51 -13.91
N ALA A 1089 -20.00 29.70 -13.72
CA ALA A 1089 -19.64 28.64 -14.66
C ALA A 1089 -20.82 27.66 -14.90
N TRP A 1090 -21.49 27.23 -13.84
CA TRP A 1090 -22.70 26.41 -13.92
C TRP A 1090 -23.87 27.11 -14.62
N HIS A 1091 -24.05 28.41 -14.36
CA HIS A 1091 -25.07 29.23 -15.04
C HIS A 1091 -24.80 29.34 -16.54
N LEU A 1092 -23.56 29.62 -16.95
CA LEU A 1092 -23.16 29.70 -18.36
C LEU A 1092 -23.36 28.38 -19.11
N ALA A 1093 -23.18 27.25 -18.40
CA ALA A 1093 -23.45 25.92 -18.94
C ALA A 1093 -24.96 25.59 -19.05
N GLY A 1094 -25.83 26.40 -18.45
CA GLY A 1094 -27.29 26.28 -18.54
C GLY A 1094 -27.92 25.38 -17.48
N VAL A 1095 -27.37 25.33 -16.26
CA VAL A 1095 -27.95 24.53 -15.17
C VAL A 1095 -29.26 25.11 -14.64
N ASP A 1096 -30.16 24.24 -14.19
CA ASP A 1096 -31.36 24.67 -13.45
C ASP A 1096 -31.08 24.76 -11.94
N PHE A 1097 -31.11 25.98 -11.41
CA PHE A 1097 -30.91 26.28 -9.98
C PHE A 1097 -32.13 26.00 -9.10
N ASN A 1098 -33.29 25.67 -9.69
CA ASN A 1098 -34.53 25.40 -8.96
C ASN A 1098 -34.64 23.95 -8.49
N VAL A 1099 -33.74 23.07 -8.93
CA VAL A 1099 -33.67 21.71 -8.42
C VAL A 1099 -33.07 21.71 -7.02
N GLY A 1100 -33.81 21.12 -6.08
CA GLY A 1100 -33.41 21.03 -4.68
C GLY A 1100 -32.53 19.82 -4.36
N ASP A 1101 -31.83 19.89 -3.23
CA ASP A 1101 -31.14 18.77 -2.60
C ASP A 1101 -32.12 17.69 -2.08
N TYR A 1102 -31.61 16.70 -1.32
CA TYR A 1102 -32.46 15.66 -0.70
C TYR A 1102 -33.56 16.22 0.23
N ASP A 1103 -33.34 17.41 0.80
CA ASP A 1103 -34.30 18.14 1.63
C ASP A 1103 -35.16 19.10 0.79
N ARG A 1104 -35.15 18.98 -0.54
CA ARG A 1104 -35.79 19.90 -1.50
C ARG A 1104 -35.36 21.36 -1.35
N ARG A 1105 -34.24 21.63 -0.71
CA ARG A 1105 -33.70 23.00 -0.60
C ARG A 1105 -32.98 23.34 -1.89
N THR A 1106 -33.39 24.42 -2.52
CA THR A 1106 -32.68 24.98 -3.68
C THR A 1106 -31.42 25.74 -3.25
N ALA A 1107 -30.55 26.07 -4.20
CA ALA A 1107 -29.36 26.89 -3.96
C ALA A 1107 -29.70 28.20 -3.23
N LEU A 1108 -30.85 28.80 -3.54
CA LEU A 1108 -31.35 30.01 -2.90
C LEU A 1108 -31.70 29.81 -1.42
N HIS A 1109 -32.36 28.69 -1.06
CA HIS A 1109 -32.66 28.37 0.33
C HIS A 1109 -31.36 28.32 1.16
N VAL A 1110 -30.34 27.63 0.64
CA VAL A 1110 -29.07 27.44 1.35
C VAL A 1110 -28.30 28.76 1.48
N ALA A 1111 -28.22 29.55 0.41
CA ALA A 1111 -27.58 30.87 0.44
C ALA A 1111 -28.22 31.82 1.46
N VAL A 1112 -29.55 31.81 1.55
CA VAL A 1112 -30.31 32.64 2.52
C VAL A 1112 -30.07 32.19 3.96
N CYS A 1113 -30.12 30.87 4.23
CA CYS A 1113 -29.86 30.33 5.57
C CYS A 1113 -28.43 30.62 6.05
N ARG A 1114 -27.46 30.74 5.13
CA ARG A 1114 -26.05 31.05 5.44
C ARG A 1114 -25.73 32.55 5.42
N ASN A 1115 -26.69 33.42 5.11
CA ASN A 1115 -26.49 34.87 4.95
C ASN A 1115 -25.46 35.25 3.86
N ASN A 1116 -25.44 34.51 2.75
CA ASN A 1116 -24.51 34.76 1.65
C ASN A 1116 -25.08 35.76 0.65
N VAL A 1117 -24.91 37.06 0.96
CA VAL A 1117 -25.49 38.17 0.21
C VAL A 1117 -25.13 38.16 -1.28
N ASN A 1118 -23.87 37.86 -1.63
CA ASN A 1118 -23.40 37.91 -3.01
C ASN A 1118 -24.03 36.79 -3.85
N THR A 1119 -24.06 35.57 -3.30
CA THR A 1119 -24.74 34.43 -3.90
C THR A 1119 -26.23 34.67 -4.06
N VAL A 1120 -26.91 35.25 -3.07
CA VAL A 1120 -28.33 35.58 -3.20
C VAL A 1120 -28.56 36.58 -4.33
N LYS A 1121 -27.77 37.66 -4.43
CA LYS A 1121 -27.87 38.61 -5.55
C LYS A 1121 -27.67 37.92 -6.90
N PHE A 1122 -26.63 37.09 -7.03
CA PHE A 1122 -26.35 36.36 -8.26
C PHE A 1122 -27.48 35.39 -8.64
N LEU A 1123 -28.00 34.60 -7.70
CA LEU A 1123 -29.11 33.68 -7.98
C LEU A 1123 -30.39 34.43 -8.38
N LEU A 1124 -30.66 35.59 -7.77
CA LEU A 1124 -31.78 36.45 -8.16
C LEU A 1124 -31.62 37.02 -9.58
N GLU A 1125 -30.40 37.39 -9.98
CA GLU A 1125 -30.07 37.78 -11.37
C GLU A 1125 -30.30 36.62 -12.36
N CYS A 1126 -30.08 35.37 -11.93
CA CYS A 1126 -30.33 34.17 -12.73
C CYS A 1126 -31.83 33.80 -12.86
N GLY A 1127 -32.75 34.51 -12.21
CA GLY A 1127 -34.19 34.28 -12.34
C GLY A 1127 -34.71 33.02 -11.63
N VAL A 1128 -34.14 32.66 -10.48
CA VAL A 1128 -34.60 31.52 -9.67
C VAL A 1128 -36.01 31.72 -9.09
N ASP A 1129 -36.74 30.63 -8.91
CA ASP A 1129 -38.07 30.63 -8.30
C ASP A 1129 -38.01 30.93 -6.79
N LEU A 1130 -38.65 32.03 -6.41
CA LEU A 1130 -38.72 32.51 -5.02
C LEU A 1130 -39.76 31.76 -4.19
N ASN A 1131 -40.66 31.01 -4.82
CA ASN A 1131 -41.78 30.32 -4.17
C ASN A 1131 -41.55 28.82 -3.99
N SER A 1132 -40.40 28.31 -4.43
CA SER A 1132 -39.98 26.93 -4.21
C SER A 1132 -40.02 26.60 -2.73
N ARG A 1133 -40.51 25.40 -2.40
CA ARG A 1133 -40.70 24.94 -1.02
C ARG A 1133 -39.76 23.79 -0.71
N ASP A 1134 -39.03 23.91 0.39
CA ASP A 1134 -38.23 22.83 0.94
C ASP A 1134 -39.09 21.69 1.56
N LEU A 1135 -38.45 20.66 2.10
CA LEU A 1135 -39.10 19.51 2.74
C LEU A 1135 -39.98 19.91 3.94
N TYR A 1136 -39.70 21.04 4.57
CA TYR A 1136 -40.48 21.59 5.68
C TYR A 1136 -41.62 22.51 5.21
N GLY A 1137 -41.74 22.72 3.90
CA GLY A 1137 -42.73 23.61 3.28
C GLY A 1137 -42.36 25.09 3.35
N PHE A 1138 -41.13 25.43 3.73
CA PHE A 1138 -40.66 26.81 3.82
C PHE A 1138 -40.13 27.30 2.48
N THR A 1139 -40.41 28.57 2.18
CA THR A 1139 -39.80 29.29 1.06
C THR A 1139 -38.48 29.94 1.51
N PRO A 1140 -37.60 30.37 0.58
CA PRO A 1140 -36.41 31.13 0.94
C PRO A 1140 -36.72 32.37 1.79
N LEU A 1141 -37.83 33.05 1.51
CA LEU A 1141 -38.30 34.18 2.32
C LEU A 1141 -38.66 33.75 3.74
N LYS A 1142 -39.35 32.61 3.90
CA LYS A 1142 -39.71 32.09 5.21
C LYS A 1142 -38.48 31.70 6.03
N ASN A 1143 -37.45 31.14 5.38
CA ASN A 1143 -36.17 30.88 6.02
C ASN A 1143 -35.48 32.18 6.47
N ALA A 1144 -35.48 33.24 5.65
CA ALA A 1144 -34.95 34.54 6.05
C ALA A 1144 -35.66 35.14 7.29
N GLU A 1145 -36.98 34.95 7.41
CA GLU A 1145 -37.75 35.35 8.60
C GLU A 1145 -37.37 34.56 9.85
N ILE A 1146 -37.24 33.23 9.73
CA ILE A 1146 -36.88 32.33 10.85
C ILE A 1146 -35.50 32.68 11.40
N PHE A 1147 -34.55 33.01 10.53
CA PHE A 1147 -33.19 33.42 10.92
C PHE A 1147 -33.08 34.93 11.23
N GLU A 1148 -34.20 35.65 11.30
CA GLU A 1148 -34.31 37.10 11.61
C GLU A 1148 -33.41 38.02 10.73
N ASN A 1149 -33.14 37.62 9.50
CA ASN A 1149 -32.17 38.29 8.64
C ASN A 1149 -32.82 39.42 7.82
N ARG A 1150 -32.76 40.64 8.35
CA ARG A 1150 -33.39 41.84 7.76
C ARG A 1150 -32.84 42.23 6.38
N GLU A 1151 -31.59 41.90 6.07
CA GLU A 1151 -30.99 42.20 4.77
C GLU A 1151 -31.49 41.22 3.70
N MET A 1152 -31.54 39.93 4.01
CA MET A 1152 -32.09 38.90 3.11
C MET A 1152 -33.58 39.10 2.84
N MET A 1153 -34.37 39.45 3.86
CA MET A 1153 -35.79 39.73 3.68
C MET A 1153 -36.03 40.87 2.69
N LYS A 1154 -35.26 41.96 2.79
CA LYS A 1154 -35.35 43.10 1.85
C LYS A 1154 -34.98 42.69 0.42
N LEU A 1155 -33.89 41.93 0.26
CA LEU A 1155 -33.44 41.48 -1.06
C LEU A 1155 -34.49 40.59 -1.75
N LEU A 1156 -35.03 39.60 -1.03
CA LEU A 1156 -36.05 38.69 -1.55
C LEU A 1156 -37.38 39.39 -1.83
N GLN A 1157 -37.83 40.30 -0.96
CA GLN A 1157 -39.05 41.11 -1.18
C GLN A 1157 -38.91 42.04 -2.40
N SER A 1158 -37.76 42.70 -2.54
CA SER A 1158 -37.49 43.58 -3.69
C SER A 1158 -37.43 42.82 -5.03
N ALA A 1159 -36.99 41.56 -5.00
CA ALA A 1159 -37.00 40.69 -6.19
C ALA A 1159 -38.41 40.19 -6.51
N ALA A 1160 -39.21 39.85 -5.49
CA ALA A 1160 -40.61 39.43 -5.65
C ALA A 1160 -41.51 40.54 -6.23
N GLU A 1161 -41.27 41.80 -5.86
CA GLU A 1161 -41.97 42.97 -6.41
C GLU A 1161 -41.64 43.16 -7.90
N LYS A 1162 -40.37 43.04 -8.29
CA LYS A 1162 -39.92 43.12 -9.71
C LYS A 1162 -40.49 42.01 -10.59
N THR A 1163 -40.71 40.81 -10.05
CA THR A 1163 -41.33 39.71 -10.80
C THR A 1163 -42.83 39.89 -11.02
N ASN A 1164 -43.54 40.61 -10.14
CA ASN A 1164 -44.97 40.89 -10.31
C ASN A 1164 -45.22 42.02 -11.33
N ASP A 1165 -44.36 43.04 -11.39
CA ASP A 1165 -44.47 44.13 -12.38
C ASP A 1165 -44.20 43.67 -13.83
N ALA A 1166 -43.48 42.57 -14.02
CA ALA A 1166 -43.20 41.98 -15.33
C ALA A 1166 -44.30 41.04 -15.86
N VAL A 1167 -45.30 40.70 -15.02
CA VAL A 1167 -46.46 39.86 -15.40
C VAL A 1167 -47.67 40.72 -15.78
N ASP A 1168 -47.67 42.01 -15.41
CA ASP A 1168 -48.70 43.00 -15.75
C ASP A 1168 -48.33 43.91 -16.96
N GLN A 1169 -47.20 43.66 -17.65
CA GLN A 1169 -46.83 44.23 -18.97
C GLN A 1169 -46.86 43.15 -20.04
#